data_AF-A0A0Q0S2G4-F1
#
_entry.id   AF-A0A0Q0S2G4-F1
#
_cell.length_a   1.000
_cell.length_b   1.000
_cell.length_c   1.000
_cell.angle_alpha   90.00
_cell.angle_beta   90.00
_cell.angle_gamma   90.00
#
_symmetry.space_group_name_H-M   'P 1'
#
loop_
_entity.id
_entity.type
_entity.pdbx_description
1 polymer ?
#
loop_
_entity_poly.entity_id
_entity_poly.type
_entity_poly.pdbx_seq_one_letter_code
_entity_poly.pdbx_strand_id
1 'polypeptide(L)'
;MQQEKITFGIEGQEVLHFNSIKLKQNINNHHEFTIKVPHTVIEKRLAYTIENAQQWLGKTVHIILGNKNNFLGIITKIRLAQKNHDQVGNKIIISGFSKTILLESSKKMYSWEDTTLQEMIREIIKTAAGDQLQNQILPEYTSKISYQTQYLETDFQYIKRLAKQYNEWLYYDGEKLVFGKLAGHGQPVNLTYGQDLFKLDISIKTVPVQFSAYTYNDDVNKLYQAKTSNEVEGLSTLGNQVLEASQNLYATASFEYGNLATGYDMYLEQNLKKRQESAMADANYITATSRNNKLKIGSIISIEAREEISVNEAHLSGRDATKMNYKNQQIGHYIITQITHLVCDSGVYKNSFKALPASIKKLPEPVVSLPKARIQQAKVVDNKDPQGKGRIRVSMLWQQVKQQKTPWLRVMTPDAGTSESVNTNRGMVFIPEIGDDVIIGFRYNDPNRPFVMGSLFNGETAAGGKINNNIKSIYTRTGSTLTFDEGDSSILVKDPSGNKWFMDGNGNIEVTAPNNLTLNATDICVNAKNNLLTNVGNTMTFNVAKQAFFNIFQKMQINTPYLHQFITGLFHTNANKALINSNNEIKLESPEMHIAGQKKLFLHSDEQAIINSKGTAEVHGTTGNKQTNKGVSYETVKPEIEAKCIVYFRPKKGWQGEDCGFDWMRDQDTNLITGSSAVFGDAKYKNIVGKQYKEPTFATLETGINDFKGFFDTTNNDMLYQSLKNEYNTHLIPWKTKKDAIGVDLKDASGSVIHEDYFCSWLSLYPSKKSNNTPTGFSNTKATISLIIDIEEEPDVLRFEDNSFFIITPKEINVTGKGKSKFAISDSVTIECLQEFSTDQTISINAITKDVAGVETKKLAGRLYVWANHTAKQKEAKILLVDVIAPVITTGNPGNSVGQQALFEKYLRQALIETKVITETVDISADAGFVAQYVRSGEIGAYYDGRAPTGFITLQDYIYNKLKDQLKAINPADEHKYDDYYKAIYLGENGGYIDSTGNVNGLNGYTLGKYVVLFPTKNDQTAAHEFLHSFNLPHSFTNKEADSNALFTFQYAKTENLLDYSHYIPETRYNLWKWQWIKANESII
;
A
#
# COMPACT_ATOMS: atom_id res chain seq x y z
N MET A 1 34.72 48.95 -72.44
CA MET A 1 35.03 48.20 -71.20
C MET A 1 35.79 46.94 -71.60
N GLN A 2 37.02 46.80 -71.12
CA GLN A 2 37.81 45.58 -71.30
C GLN A 2 37.11 44.47 -70.49
N GLN A 3 36.59 43.45 -71.17
CA GLN A 3 35.83 42.39 -70.50
C GLN A 3 36.82 41.58 -69.64
N GLU A 4 36.58 41.52 -68.33
CA GLU A 4 37.44 40.74 -67.42
C GLU A 4 37.54 39.29 -67.91
N LYS A 5 38.75 38.74 -67.97
CA LYS A 5 39.01 37.39 -68.47
C LYS A 5 38.33 36.38 -67.55
N ILE A 6 37.33 35.68 -68.07
CA ILE A 6 36.71 34.54 -67.38
C ILE A 6 37.64 33.35 -67.51
N THR A 7 37.98 32.74 -66.39
CA THR A 7 38.90 31.61 -66.31
C THR A 7 38.31 30.50 -65.45
N PHE A 8 38.83 29.29 -65.61
CA PHE A 8 38.61 28.24 -64.64
C PHE A 8 39.90 27.44 -64.44
N GLY A 9 40.05 26.85 -63.27
CA GLY A 9 41.15 25.98 -62.92
C GLY A 9 40.70 24.73 -62.18
N ILE A 10 41.57 23.73 -62.15
CA ILE A 10 41.37 22.46 -61.46
C ILE A 10 42.55 22.27 -60.50
N GLU A 11 42.29 22.07 -59.21
CA GLU A 11 43.32 21.98 -58.15
C GLU A 11 44.32 23.16 -58.17
N GLY A 12 43.84 24.37 -58.45
CA GLY A 12 44.67 25.58 -58.50
C GLY A 12 45.47 25.76 -59.79
N GLN A 13 45.38 24.84 -60.75
CA GLN A 13 46.00 24.99 -62.08
C GLN A 13 44.98 25.55 -63.08
N GLU A 14 45.29 26.69 -63.71
CA GLU A 14 44.43 27.31 -64.75
C GLU A 14 44.39 26.43 -66.01
N VAL A 15 43.18 26.22 -66.55
CA VAL A 15 43.00 25.54 -67.84
C VAL A 15 42.82 26.60 -68.94
N LEU A 16 43.78 26.65 -69.86
CA LEU A 16 43.94 27.77 -70.80
C LEU A 16 42.77 27.98 -71.76
N HIS A 17 42.04 26.93 -72.15
CA HIS A 17 40.99 27.00 -73.16
C HIS A 17 39.74 26.21 -72.80
N PHE A 18 38.57 26.81 -73.04
CA PHE A 18 37.26 26.16 -72.99
C PHE A 18 36.39 26.57 -74.18
N ASN A 19 35.46 25.69 -74.56
CA ASN A 19 34.42 25.99 -75.53
C ASN A 19 33.20 26.67 -74.91
N SER A 20 32.80 26.25 -73.70
CA SER A 20 31.72 26.92 -72.98
C SER A 20 31.73 26.57 -71.50
N ILE A 21 31.33 27.52 -70.65
CA ILE A 21 31.04 27.31 -69.24
C ILE A 21 29.55 27.58 -69.02
N LYS A 22 28.85 26.64 -68.39
CA LYS A 22 27.48 26.84 -67.89
C LYS A 22 27.47 26.54 -66.41
N LEU A 23 27.06 27.51 -65.59
CA LEU A 23 26.91 27.36 -64.14
C LEU A 23 25.49 27.74 -63.76
N LYS A 24 24.75 26.84 -63.11
CA LYS A 24 23.42 27.09 -62.56
C LYS A 24 23.48 27.08 -61.04
N GLN A 25 23.00 28.13 -60.41
CA GLN A 25 22.96 28.30 -58.97
C GLN A 25 21.52 28.52 -58.51
N ASN A 26 21.13 27.90 -57.41
CA ASN A 26 19.77 27.97 -56.86
C ASN A 26 19.85 27.80 -55.34
N ILE A 27 19.07 28.60 -54.61
CA ILE A 27 18.94 28.43 -53.16
C ILE A 27 18.36 27.05 -52.84
N ASN A 28 18.61 26.56 -51.63
CA ASN A 28 18.11 25.27 -51.14
C ASN A 28 18.57 24.02 -51.93
N ASN A 29 19.47 24.14 -52.92
CA ASN A 29 19.92 23.03 -53.78
C ASN A 29 21.42 23.11 -54.08
N HIS A 30 21.99 22.02 -54.59
CA HIS A 30 23.31 22.05 -55.18
C HIS A 30 23.32 22.91 -56.44
N HIS A 31 24.42 23.61 -56.66
CA HIS A 31 24.66 24.27 -57.95
C HIS A 31 25.20 23.24 -58.92
N GLU A 32 24.91 23.39 -60.21
CA GLU A 32 25.38 22.52 -61.28
C GLU A 32 26.32 23.30 -62.18
N PHE A 33 27.45 22.70 -62.57
CA PHE A 33 28.30 23.26 -63.61
C PHE A 33 28.55 22.27 -64.75
N THR A 34 28.78 22.81 -65.93
CA THR A 34 29.23 22.07 -67.10
C THR A 34 30.24 22.92 -67.87
N ILE A 35 31.45 22.40 -68.01
CA ILE A 35 32.53 23.01 -68.77
C ILE A 35 32.84 22.09 -69.94
N LYS A 36 32.85 22.65 -71.14
CA LYS A 36 33.27 21.93 -72.35
C LYS A 36 34.64 22.45 -72.73
N VAL A 37 35.63 21.59 -72.85
CA VAL A 37 36.96 21.93 -73.36
C VAL A 37 37.26 21.16 -74.63
N PRO A 38 38.04 21.72 -75.56
CA PRO A 38 38.57 20.95 -76.69
C PRO A 38 39.34 19.72 -76.21
N HIS A 39 39.21 18.60 -76.91
CA HIS A 39 39.92 17.36 -76.57
C HIS A 39 41.43 17.55 -76.38
N THR A 40 42.05 18.35 -77.24
CA THR A 40 43.50 18.63 -77.25
C THR A 40 44.00 19.49 -76.08
N VAL A 41 43.11 20.00 -75.21
CA VAL A 41 43.50 20.77 -74.02
C VAL A 41 44.17 19.88 -72.98
N ILE A 42 43.79 18.60 -72.93
CA ILE A 42 44.24 17.67 -71.89
C ILE A 42 44.69 16.33 -72.48
N GLU A 43 44.12 15.91 -73.60
CA GLU A 43 44.52 14.67 -74.28
C GLU A 43 45.43 14.95 -75.48
N LYS A 44 46.27 13.96 -75.82
CA LYS A 44 47.05 13.99 -77.05
C LYS A 44 46.12 13.96 -78.27
N ARG A 45 46.55 14.59 -79.37
CA ARG A 45 45.86 14.48 -80.67
C ARG A 45 45.76 13.00 -81.04
N LEU A 46 44.61 12.55 -81.53
CA LEU A 46 44.32 11.14 -81.86
C LEU A 46 44.09 10.17 -80.67
N ALA A 47 44.08 10.64 -79.42
CA ALA A 47 43.68 9.79 -78.30
C ALA A 47 42.18 9.41 -78.36
N TYR A 48 41.87 8.14 -78.06
CA TYR A 48 40.50 7.62 -77.99
C TYR A 48 40.03 7.36 -76.55
N THR A 49 40.94 7.49 -75.59
CA THR A 49 40.72 7.34 -74.14
C THR A 49 40.73 8.72 -73.47
N ILE A 50 40.34 8.77 -72.19
CA ILE A 50 40.35 9.98 -71.36
C ILE A 50 41.37 9.86 -70.23
N GLU A 51 42.55 9.30 -70.52
CA GLU A 51 43.55 8.90 -69.51
C GLU A 51 44.09 10.06 -68.66
N ASN A 52 44.21 11.25 -69.26
CA ASN A 52 44.64 12.45 -68.54
C ASN A 52 43.44 13.15 -67.90
N ALA A 53 42.35 13.30 -68.65
CA ALA A 53 41.15 13.97 -68.17
C ALA A 53 40.50 13.23 -66.99
N GLN A 54 40.56 11.89 -66.92
CA GLN A 54 40.00 11.12 -65.80
C GLN A 54 40.63 11.48 -64.46
N GLN A 55 41.86 12.01 -64.43
CA GLN A 55 42.53 12.47 -63.20
C GLN A 55 41.85 13.70 -62.58
N TRP A 56 41.06 14.44 -63.35
CA TRP A 56 40.25 15.55 -62.85
C TRP A 56 38.99 15.09 -62.10
N LEU A 57 38.61 13.82 -62.19
CA LEU A 57 37.43 13.30 -61.49
C LEU A 57 37.63 13.41 -59.96
N GLY A 58 36.63 13.92 -59.25
CA GLY A 58 36.67 14.15 -57.81
C GLY A 58 37.45 15.40 -57.37
N LYS A 59 38.10 16.12 -58.29
CA LYS A 59 38.90 17.31 -57.98
C LYS A 59 38.07 18.58 -57.87
N THR A 60 38.63 19.59 -57.20
CA THR A 60 38.00 20.91 -57.07
C THR A 60 38.17 21.70 -58.36
N VAL A 61 37.06 22.19 -58.92
CA VAL A 61 37.05 23.21 -59.96
C VAL A 61 36.87 24.59 -59.33
N HIS A 62 37.63 25.57 -59.80
CA HIS A 62 37.47 26.98 -59.45
C HIS A 62 37.12 27.74 -60.72
N ILE A 63 35.90 28.28 -60.81
CA ILE A 63 35.43 29.12 -61.91
C ILE A 63 35.44 30.58 -61.44
N ILE A 64 36.13 31.45 -62.18
CA ILE A 64 36.23 32.88 -61.91
C ILE A 64 35.45 33.61 -63.01
N LEU A 65 34.24 34.06 -62.69
CA LEU A 65 33.35 34.73 -63.65
C LEU A 65 33.61 36.24 -63.73
N GLY A 66 34.21 36.82 -62.69
CA GLY A 66 34.54 38.24 -62.60
C GLY A 66 35.08 38.57 -61.22
N ASN A 67 35.45 39.83 -60.99
CA ASN A 67 35.96 40.29 -59.71
C ASN A 67 34.98 39.99 -58.56
N LYS A 68 35.42 39.19 -57.58
CA LYS A 68 34.61 38.67 -56.44
C LYS A 68 33.41 37.79 -56.82
N ASN A 69 33.37 37.25 -58.05
CA ASN A 69 32.40 36.25 -58.46
C ASN A 69 33.09 34.90 -58.72
N ASN A 70 33.39 34.22 -57.62
CA ASN A 70 34.04 32.92 -57.61
C ASN A 70 33.01 31.81 -57.41
N PHE A 71 33.26 30.68 -58.04
CA PHE A 71 32.55 29.44 -57.77
C PHE A 71 33.54 28.29 -57.59
N LEU A 72 33.44 27.61 -56.45
CA LEU A 72 34.14 26.37 -56.15
C LEU A 72 33.15 25.20 -56.24
N GLY A 73 33.51 24.19 -57.04
CA GLY A 73 32.73 22.98 -57.22
C GLY A 73 33.59 21.72 -57.23
N ILE A 74 32.95 20.56 -57.25
CA ILE A 74 33.60 19.25 -57.36
C ILE A 74 33.19 18.60 -58.67
N ILE A 75 34.17 18.09 -59.41
CA ILE A 75 33.95 17.37 -60.67
C ILE A 75 33.44 15.96 -60.37
N THR A 76 32.20 15.64 -60.75
CA THR A 76 31.60 14.31 -60.50
C THR A 76 31.41 13.48 -61.77
N LYS A 77 31.56 14.10 -62.96
CA LYS A 77 31.39 13.41 -64.23
C LYS A 77 32.28 14.01 -65.31
N ILE A 78 32.96 13.13 -66.03
CA ILE A 78 33.77 13.45 -67.21
C ILE A 78 33.26 12.62 -68.38
N ARG A 79 33.11 13.25 -69.55
CA ARG A 79 32.63 12.59 -70.76
C ARG A 79 33.43 13.04 -71.98
N LEU A 80 33.94 12.09 -72.75
CA LEU A 80 34.36 12.34 -74.13
C LEU A 80 33.12 12.45 -75.03
N ALA A 81 32.94 13.61 -75.66
CA ALA A 81 31.89 13.85 -76.63
C ALA A 81 32.52 13.91 -78.03
N GLN A 82 32.39 12.82 -78.78
CA GLN A 82 32.84 12.75 -80.17
C GLN A 82 31.83 13.45 -81.09
N LYS A 83 32.33 14.22 -82.06
CA LYS A 83 31.49 14.91 -83.05
C LYS A 83 31.49 14.16 -84.38
N ASN A 84 32.68 13.77 -84.85
CA ASN A 84 32.92 13.14 -86.15
C ASN A 84 33.97 12.01 -86.01
N HIS A 85 34.06 11.15 -87.02
CA HIS A 85 34.98 10.00 -87.06
C HIS A 85 36.47 10.40 -87.19
N ASP A 86 36.75 11.62 -87.67
CA ASP A 86 38.08 12.23 -87.86
C ASP A 86 38.64 12.89 -86.58
N GLN A 87 37.91 12.77 -85.46
CA GLN A 87 38.18 13.42 -84.18
C GLN A 87 38.18 14.95 -84.16
N VAL A 88 37.91 15.61 -85.29
CA VAL A 88 37.88 17.08 -85.36
C VAL A 88 36.64 17.59 -84.63
N GLY A 89 36.87 18.44 -83.63
CA GLY A 89 35.79 18.98 -82.79
C GLY A 89 35.35 18.07 -81.65
N ASN A 90 36.10 17.02 -81.32
CA ASN A 90 35.93 16.25 -80.09
C ASN A 90 36.10 17.13 -78.85
N LYS A 91 35.31 16.88 -77.81
CA LYS A 91 35.28 17.67 -76.58
C LYS A 91 35.37 16.79 -75.35
N ILE A 92 36.10 17.25 -74.34
CA ILE A 92 35.94 16.75 -72.98
C ILE A 92 34.89 17.61 -72.28
N ILE A 93 33.86 16.96 -71.76
CA ILE A 93 32.81 17.61 -70.98
C ILE A 93 33.02 17.25 -69.52
N ILE A 94 33.31 18.28 -68.74
CA ILE A 94 33.46 18.23 -67.28
C ILE A 94 32.15 18.72 -66.69
N SER A 95 31.56 17.96 -65.78
CA SER A 95 30.35 18.37 -65.09
C SER A 95 30.40 17.95 -63.63
N GLY A 96 29.70 18.69 -62.80
CA GLY A 96 29.70 18.46 -61.37
C GLY A 96 28.83 19.45 -60.64
N PHE A 97 29.06 19.54 -59.34
CA PHE A 97 28.21 20.29 -58.43
C PHE A 97 29.00 21.27 -57.56
N SER A 98 28.32 22.20 -56.88
CA SER A 98 28.94 22.97 -55.79
C SER A 98 29.56 22.05 -54.74
N LYS A 99 30.53 22.57 -53.97
CA LYS A 99 31.16 21.80 -52.87
C LYS A 99 30.19 21.24 -51.83
N THR A 100 28.95 21.73 -51.77
CA THR A 100 27.87 21.10 -50.99
C THR A 100 27.59 19.64 -51.38
N ILE A 101 28.01 19.18 -52.57
CA ILE A 101 27.89 17.77 -52.97
C ILE A 101 28.68 16.82 -52.07
N LEU A 102 29.69 17.31 -51.35
CA LEU A 102 30.42 16.54 -50.33
C LEU A 102 29.48 16.07 -49.19
N LEU A 103 28.33 16.74 -49.02
CA LEU A 103 27.28 16.40 -48.05
C LEU A 103 26.27 15.37 -48.59
N GLU A 104 26.42 14.90 -49.83
CA GLU A 104 25.55 13.88 -50.47
C GLU A 104 26.19 12.48 -50.46
N SER A 105 27.06 12.20 -49.47
CA SER A 105 27.77 10.92 -49.35
C SER A 105 26.84 9.70 -49.42
N SER A 106 25.95 9.54 -48.43
CA SER A 106 24.86 8.57 -48.41
C SER A 106 23.88 8.94 -47.29
N LYS A 107 22.76 8.21 -47.20
CA LYS A 107 21.79 8.38 -46.12
C LYS A 107 22.39 7.96 -44.78
N LYS A 108 22.19 8.77 -43.75
CA LYS A 108 22.74 8.56 -42.41
C LYS A 108 21.63 8.51 -41.36
N MET A 109 21.99 7.93 -40.22
CA MET A 109 21.22 8.01 -38.99
C MET A 109 22.12 8.59 -37.89
N TYR A 110 21.69 9.65 -37.24
CA TYR A 110 22.41 10.29 -36.15
C TYR A 110 21.43 11.08 -35.29
N SER A 111 21.69 11.17 -33.99
CA SER A 111 20.90 11.97 -33.06
C SER A 111 21.75 12.97 -32.30
N TRP A 112 21.14 14.09 -31.95
CA TRP A 112 21.68 15.10 -31.08
C TRP A 112 20.72 15.35 -29.93
N GLU A 113 21.28 15.59 -28.75
CA GLU A 113 20.56 15.89 -27.51
C GLU A 113 21.13 17.19 -26.92
N ASP A 114 20.23 18.09 -26.51
CA ASP A 114 20.57 19.38 -25.88
C ASP A 114 21.58 20.24 -26.67
N THR A 115 21.47 20.22 -28.00
CA THR A 115 22.34 20.96 -28.94
C THR A 115 21.60 22.09 -29.66
N THR A 116 22.34 23.10 -30.12
CA THR A 116 21.81 24.16 -30.99
C THR A 116 21.87 23.79 -32.48
N LEU A 117 21.07 24.47 -33.33
CA LEU A 117 21.15 24.32 -34.79
C LEU A 117 22.56 24.60 -35.34
N GLN A 118 23.24 25.59 -34.75
CA GLN A 118 24.57 26.00 -35.19
C GLN A 118 25.60 24.89 -34.95
N GLU A 119 25.60 24.29 -33.76
CA GLU A 119 26.51 23.21 -33.39
C GLU A 119 26.30 21.98 -34.27
N MET A 120 25.04 21.55 -34.44
CA MET A 120 24.70 20.38 -35.28
C MET A 120 25.22 20.52 -36.71
N ILE A 121 24.94 21.65 -37.36
CA ILE A 121 25.31 21.84 -38.76
C ILE A 121 26.83 21.96 -38.93
N ARG A 122 27.53 22.60 -37.98
CA ARG A 122 28.99 22.67 -37.98
C ARG A 122 29.63 21.30 -37.80
N GLU A 123 29.11 20.47 -36.90
CA GLU A 123 29.57 19.10 -36.71
C GLU A 123 29.41 18.26 -37.99
N ILE A 124 28.26 18.37 -38.65
CA ILE A 124 27.98 17.68 -39.90
C ILE A 124 28.96 18.09 -40.99
N ILE A 125 29.17 19.40 -41.19
CA ILE A 125 30.09 19.90 -42.23
C ILE A 125 31.53 19.48 -41.91
N LYS A 126 31.96 19.61 -40.65
CA LYS A 126 33.30 19.19 -40.21
C LYS A 126 33.53 17.70 -40.48
N THR A 127 32.54 16.87 -40.21
CA THR A 127 32.64 15.40 -40.37
C THR A 127 32.58 14.97 -41.83
N ALA A 128 31.70 15.57 -42.63
CA ALA A 128 31.43 15.14 -44.00
C ALA A 128 32.38 15.77 -45.04
N ALA A 129 32.81 17.01 -44.83
CA ALA A 129 33.59 17.77 -45.80
C ALA A 129 34.86 18.41 -45.21
N GLY A 130 35.00 18.49 -43.88
CA GLY A 130 36.14 19.14 -43.23
C GLY A 130 36.37 20.57 -43.75
N ASP A 131 37.63 20.91 -43.97
CA ASP A 131 38.01 22.23 -44.50
C ASP A 131 37.71 22.42 -45.99
N GLN A 132 37.32 21.35 -46.70
CA GLN A 132 36.99 21.44 -48.13
C GLN A 132 35.73 22.27 -48.35
N LEU A 133 34.78 22.28 -47.41
CA LEU A 133 33.55 23.08 -47.47
C LEU A 133 33.58 24.18 -46.41
N GLN A 134 33.97 25.37 -46.85
CA GLN A 134 33.84 26.57 -46.05
C GLN A 134 32.36 26.87 -45.79
N ASN A 135 32.05 27.42 -44.62
CA ASN A 135 30.68 27.62 -44.19
C ASN A 135 30.50 28.86 -43.32
N GLN A 136 29.26 29.34 -43.26
CA GLN A 136 28.82 30.42 -42.40
C GLN A 136 27.45 30.05 -41.82
N ILE A 137 27.48 29.50 -40.61
CA ILE A 137 26.30 28.96 -39.92
C ILE A 137 25.93 29.92 -38.79
N LEU A 138 24.89 30.73 -39.00
CA LEU A 138 24.38 31.75 -38.09
C LEU A 138 22.83 31.73 -38.11
N PRO A 139 22.19 30.67 -37.60
CA PRO A 139 20.73 30.56 -37.55
C PRO A 139 20.12 31.62 -36.63
N GLU A 140 18.89 32.03 -36.95
CA GLU A 140 18.09 32.90 -36.08
C GLU A 140 17.60 32.15 -34.83
N TYR A 141 17.29 30.85 -34.96
CA TYR A 141 16.94 30.00 -33.84
C TYR A 141 18.21 29.54 -33.08
N THR A 142 18.40 30.08 -31.88
CA THR A 142 19.60 29.88 -31.04
C THR A 142 19.35 29.02 -29.80
N SER A 143 18.10 28.71 -29.47
CA SER A 143 17.75 27.87 -28.33
C SER A 143 18.28 26.44 -28.48
N LYS A 144 18.58 25.79 -27.36
CA LYS A 144 18.90 24.36 -27.35
C LYS A 144 17.69 23.53 -27.72
N ILE A 145 17.92 22.51 -28.53
CA ILE A 145 16.92 21.55 -28.96
C ILE A 145 17.14 20.28 -28.15
N SER A 146 16.10 19.85 -27.42
CA SER A 146 16.18 18.70 -26.53
C SER A 146 16.55 17.42 -27.28
N TYR A 147 15.97 17.21 -28.46
CA TYR A 147 16.27 16.05 -29.28
C TYR A 147 16.01 16.30 -30.76
N GLN A 148 17.00 15.97 -31.60
CA GLN A 148 16.87 16.06 -33.06
C GLN A 148 17.60 14.89 -33.71
N THR A 149 17.01 14.32 -34.76
CA THR A 149 17.51 13.12 -35.44
C THR A 149 17.65 13.36 -36.93
N GLN A 150 18.79 13.03 -37.52
CA GLN A 150 18.94 12.77 -38.96
C GLN A 150 18.53 11.32 -39.20
N TYR A 151 17.49 11.06 -40.01
CA TYR A 151 16.93 9.72 -40.15
C TYR A 151 16.77 9.30 -41.61
N LEU A 152 17.69 8.47 -42.11
CA LEU A 152 17.73 7.98 -43.50
C LEU A 152 17.78 9.14 -44.52
N GLU A 153 18.52 10.18 -44.17
CA GLU A 153 18.72 11.40 -44.96
C GLU A 153 20.21 11.61 -45.20
N THR A 154 20.58 12.16 -46.35
CA THR A 154 21.95 12.66 -46.53
C THR A 154 22.18 13.90 -45.66
N ASP A 155 23.44 14.32 -45.48
CA ASP A 155 23.75 15.49 -44.66
C ASP A 155 23.11 16.76 -45.23
N PHE A 156 23.13 16.90 -46.56
CA PHE A 156 22.49 18.04 -47.22
C PHE A 156 20.96 17.98 -47.11
N GLN A 157 20.34 16.82 -47.27
CA GLN A 157 18.90 16.65 -47.07
C GLN A 157 18.48 17.01 -45.64
N TYR A 158 19.26 16.60 -44.65
CA TYR A 158 19.02 16.96 -43.25
C TYR A 158 19.13 18.47 -43.01
N ILE A 159 20.17 19.12 -43.53
CA ILE A 159 20.33 20.59 -43.44
C ILE A 159 19.16 21.30 -44.15
N LYS A 160 18.73 20.81 -45.33
CA LYS A 160 17.53 21.32 -46.01
C LYS A 160 16.29 21.19 -45.15
N ARG A 161 16.12 20.05 -44.46
CA ARG A 161 14.99 19.85 -43.57
C ARG A 161 15.04 20.78 -42.37
N LEU A 162 16.20 20.99 -41.75
CA LEU A 162 16.36 21.96 -40.67
C LEU A 162 15.99 23.38 -41.16
N ALA A 163 16.46 23.76 -42.34
CA ALA A 163 16.08 25.04 -42.96
C ALA A 163 14.57 25.15 -43.18
N LYS A 164 13.90 24.05 -43.58
CA LYS A 164 12.44 24.00 -43.70
C LYS A 164 11.73 24.10 -42.34
N GLN A 165 12.13 23.28 -41.36
CA GLN A 165 11.47 23.20 -40.05
C GLN A 165 11.57 24.50 -39.24
N TYR A 166 12.72 25.17 -39.32
CA TYR A 166 12.99 26.40 -38.58
C TYR A 166 12.85 27.67 -39.43
N ASN A 167 12.49 27.52 -40.72
CA ASN A 167 12.43 28.60 -41.71
C ASN A 167 13.74 29.42 -41.71
N GLU A 168 14.87 28.72 -41.83
CA GLU A 168 16.20 29.32 -41.91
C GLU A 168 16.64 29.45 -43.37
N TRP A 169 17.50 30.43 -43.63
CA TRP A 169 18.05 30.64 -44.96
C TRP A 169 19.06 29.54 -45.29
N LEU A 170 19.03 29.00 -46.51
CA LEU A 170 19.98 27.97 -46.94
C LEU A 170 20.41 28.17 -48.39
N TYR A 171 21.68 28.45 -48.62
CA TYR A 171 22.26 28.52 -49.96
C TYR A 171 23.77 28.41 -49.91
N TYR A 172 24.39 28.05 -51.04
CA TYR A 172 25.82 28.16 -51.23
C TYR A 172 26.11 29.47 -51.97
N ASP A 173 27.02 30.32 -51.51
CA ASP A 173 27.26 31.63 -52.14
C ASP A 173 28.26 31.58 -53.32
N GLY A 174 28.78 30.39 -53.61
CA GLY A 174 29.87 30.15 -54.56
C GLY A 174 31.13 29.62 -53.88
N GLU A 175 31.36 29.98 -52.62
CA GLU A 175 32.56 29.61 -51.86
C GLU A 175 32.22 28.99 -50.49
N LYS A 176 31.16 29.47 -49.85
CA LYS A 176 30.71 29.08 -48.50
C LYS A 176 29.26 28.60 -48.52
N LEU A 177 28.98 27.57 -47.71
CA LEU A 177 27.61 27.20 -47.37
C LEU A 177 27.06 28.14 -46.29
N VAL A 178 25.97 28.84 -46.60
CA VAL A 178 25.29 29.77 -45.69
C VAL A 178 24.05 29.11 -45.09
N PHE A 179 23.94 29.13 -43.77
CA PHE A 179 22.75 28.72 -43.03
C PHE A 179 22.35 29.81 -42.03
N GLY A 180 21.11 30.32 -42.14
CA GLY A 180 20.62 31.46 -41.39
C GLY A 180 20.82 32.81 -42.09
N LYS A 181 20.09 33.84 -41.64
CA LYS A 181 20.11 35.16 -42.28
C LYS A 181 21.37 35.93 -41.91
N LEU A 182 22.18 36.30 -42.89
CA LEU A 182 23.39 37.09 -42.67
C LEU A 182 23.05 38.53 -42.26
N ALA A 183 23.71 39.02 -41.21
CA ALA A 183 23.67 40.43 -40.85
C ALA A 183 24.41 41.24 -41.91
N GLY A 184 23.67 42.02 -42.70
CA GLY A 184 24.23 42.84 -43.78
C GLY A 184 24.44 42.03 -45.06
N HIS A 185 23.48 42.09 -45.97
CA HIS A 185 23.79 41.83 -47.36
C HIS A 185 24.66 42.99 -47.87
N GLY A 186 25.75 42.71 -48.59
CA GLY A 186 26.66 43.75 -49.08
C GLY A 186 25.95 44.87 -49.88
N GLN A 187 26.68 45.94 -50.18
CA GLN A 187 26.15 47.08 -50.95
C GLN A 187 25.41 46.60 -52.22
N PRO A 188 24.17 47.05 -52.47
CA PRO A 188 23.40 46.63 -53.64
C PRO A 188 24.18 46.87 -54.94
N VAL A 189 24.12 45.90 -55.86
CA VAL A 189 24.60 46.10 -57.24
C VAL A 189 23.52 46.87 -58.00
N ASN A 190 23.81 48.11 -58.37
CA ASN A 190 22.91 48.93 -59.18
C ASN A 190 22.89 48.42 -60.62
N LEU A 191 21.69 48.25 -61.17
CA LEU A 191 21.45 47.77 -62.53
C LEU A 191 20.41 48.65 -63.21
N THR A 192 20.73 49.14 -64.42
CA THR A 192 19.81 49.95 -65.20
C THR A 192 19.21 49.13 -66.34
N TYR A 193 17.88 49.07 -66.44
CA TYR A 193 17.18 48.40 -67.55
C TYR A 193 17.49 49.08 -68.89
N GLY A 194 17.83 48.29 -69.90
CA GLY A 194 18.31 48.77 -71.21
C GLY A 194 19.82 49.03 -71.28
N GLN A 195 20.54 49.04 -70.14
CA GLN A 195 22.00 49.13 -70.09
C GLN A 195 22.62 47.82 -69.57
N ASP A 196 22.29 47.46 -68.32
CA ASP A 196 22.80 46.24 -67.67
C ASP A 196 21.87 45.04 -67.86
N LEU A 197 20.56 45.31 -67.99
CA LEU A 197 19.50 44.31 -68.14
C LEU A 197 18.88 44.39 -69.54
N PHE A 198 18.78 43.25 -70.22
CA PHE A 198 18.25 43.14 -71.59
C PHE A 198 16.85 42.54 -71.66
N LYS A 199 16.42 41.93 -70.55
CA LYS A 199 15.07 41.41 -70.35
C LYS A 199 14.76 41.52 -68.87
N LEU A 200 13.56 41.98 -68.54
CA LEU A 200 13.05 42.08 -67.17
C LEU A 200 11.57 41.71 -67.20
N ASP A 201 11.23 40.59 -66.57
CA ASP A 201 9.87 40.14 -66.35
C ASP A 201 9.55 40.29 -64.85
N ILE A 202 8.49 41.02 -64.51
CA ILE A 202 7.96 41.13 -63.14
C ILE A 202 6.78 40.18 -63.02
N SER A 203 6.72 39.38 -61.96
CA SER A 203 5.75 38.30 -61.83
C SER A 203 5.16 38.23 -60.42
N ILE A 204 3.85 38.00 -60.37
CA ILE A 204 3.10 37.73 -59.14
C ILE A 204 2.30 36.44 -59.27
N LYS A 205 2.08 35.75 -58.16
CA LYS A 205 1.23 34.55 -58.10
C LYS A 205 0.59 34.41 -56.72
N THR A 206 -0.65 33.94 -56.69
CA THR A 206 -1.30 33.58 -55.42
C THR A 206 -0.74 32.27 -54.88
N VAL A 207 -0.60 32.19 -53.56
CA VAL A 207 -0.07 31.00 -52.85
C VAL A 207 -0.88 30.73 -51.59
N PRO A 208 -0.99 29.48 -51.11
CA PRO A 208 -1.60 29.21 -49.81
C PRO A 208 -0.81 29.89 -48.69
N VAL A 209 -1.50 30.68 -47.85
CA VAL A 209 -0.90 31.47 -46.76
C VAL A 209 -1.60 31.30 -45.41
N GLN A 210 -2.72 30.59 -45.38
CA GLN A 210 -3.46 30.34 -44.15
C GLN A 210 -3.08 28.96 -43.61
N PHE A 211 -2.42 28.94 -42.45
CA PHE A 211 -2.00 27.71 -41.79
C PHE A 211 -2.47 27.71 -40.34
N SER A 212 -2.98 26.58 -39.87
CA SER A 212 -3.25 26.29 -38.47
C SER A 212 -2.62 24.95 -38.08
N ALA A 213 -2.20 24.85 -36.83
CA ALA A 213 -1.59 23.63 -36.33
C ALA A 213 -1.83 23.43 -34.85
N TYR A 214 -1.57 22.20 -34.39
CA TYR A 214 -1.60 21.86 -32.97
C TYR A 214 -0.30 21.18 -32.52
N THR A 215 0.02 21.31 -31.24
CA THR A 215 1.10 20.54 -30.59
C THR A 215 0.66 20.15 -29.19
N TYR A 216 1.15 19.01 -28.71
CA TYR A 216 0.82 18.50 -27.37
C TYR A 216 2.08 18.46 -26.51
N ASN A 217 2.05 19.19 -25.39
CA ASN A 217 3.05 19.13 -24.35
C ASN A 217 2.72 18.01 -23.38
N ASP A 218 3.53 16.97 -23.42
CA ASP A 218 3.35 15.83 -22.55
C ASP A 218 3.89 16.03 -21.13
N ASP A 219 4.80 16.98 -20.89
CA ASP A 219 5.32 17.23 -19.54
C ASP A 219 4.30 17.92 -18.62
N VAL A 220 3.40 18.74 -19.19
CA VAL A 220 2.35 19.49 -18.48
C VAL A 220 0.92 19.11 -18.90
N ASN A 221 0.77 18.05 -19.70
CA ASN A 221 -0.53 17.57 -20.22
C ASN A 221 -1.39 18.68 -20.86
N LYS A 222 -0.82 19.44 -21.81
CA LYS A 222 -1.51 20.57 -22.44
C LYS A 222 -1.50 20.48 -23.97
N LEU A 223 -2.69 20.60 -24.57
CA LEU A 223 -2.87 20.77 -26.01
C LEU A 223 -2.81 22.26 -26.34
N TYR A 224 -1.94 22.62 -27.28
CA TYR A 224 -1.82 23.96 -27.82
C TYR A 224 -2.26 23.97 -29.28
N GLN A 225 -2.96 25.03 -29.69
CA GLN A 225 -3.40 25.26 -31.06
C GLN A 225 -3.09 26.69 -31.46
N ALA A 226 -2.68 26.88 -32.71
CA ALA A 226 -2.35 28.19 -33.25
C ALA A 226 -2.79 28.30 -34.71
N LYS A 227 -3.00 29.54 -35.18
CA LYS A 227 -3.25 29.90 -36.58
C LYS A 227 -2.37 31.10 -36.96
N THR A 228 -2.01 31.20 -38.23
CA THR A 228 -1.32 32.37 -38.78
C THR A 228 -2.09 33.67 -38.54
N SER A 229 -1.38 34.76 -38.22
CA SER A 229 -1.95 36.08 -37.90
C SER A 229 -2.45 36.88 -39.11
N ASN A 230 -2.36 36.33 -40.33
CA ASN A 230 -2.71 37.00 -41.60
C ASN A 230 -1.87 38.24 -41.92
N GLU A 231 -0.75 38.44 -41.22
CA GLU A 231 0.19 39.54 -41.43
C GLU A 231 1.56 38.99 -41.81
N VAL A 232 2.16 39.56 -42.87
CA VAL A 232 3.47 39.14 -43.37
C VAL A 232 4.39 40.35 -43.45
N GLU A 233 5.51 40.27 -42.75
CA GLU A 233 6.51 41.35 -42.75
C GLU A 233 7.39 41.34 -44.00
N GLY A 234 7.78 42.53 -44.46
CA GLY A 234 8.78 42.68 -45.51
C GLY A 234 8.26 42.51 -46.93
N LEU A 235 6.94 42.50 -47.14
CA LEU A 235 6.34 42.52 -48.48
C LEU A 235 6.40 43.93 -49.11
N SER A 236 6.57 43.97 -50.43
CA SER A 236 6.39 45.19 -51.22
C SER A 236 4.90 45.52 -51.41
N THR A 237 4.57 46.68 -52.01
CA THR A 237 3.18 47.03 -52.36
C THR A 237 2.48 45.93 -53.16
N LEU A 238 3.14 45.41 -54.19
CA LEU A 238 2.65 44.27 -54.97
C LEU A 238 2.54 43.00 -54.12
N GLY A 239 3.49 42.77 -53.20
CA GLY A 239 3.44 41.62 -52.30
C GLY A 239 2.22 41.66 -51.37
N ASN A 240 1.85 42.83 -50.85
CA ASN A 240 0.66 42.99 -49.99
C ASN A 240 -0.64 42.73 -50.76
N GLN A 241 -0.75 43.21 -52.00
CA GLN A 241 -1.90 42.90 -52.87
C GLN A 241 -2.01 41.39 -53.14
N VAL A 242 -0.87 40.72 -53.33
CA VAL A 242 -0.84 39.26 -53.52
C VAL A 242 -1.21 38.51 -52.24
N LEU A 243 -0.83 39.02 -51.05
CA LEU A 243 -1.24 38.45 -49.77
C LEU A 243 -2.77 38.48 -49.63
N GLU A 244 -3.39 39.64 -49.89
CA GLU A 244 -4.84 39.80 -49.85
C GLU A 244 -5.54 38.87 -50.86
N ALA A 245 -5.08 38.86 -52.12
CA ALA A 245 -5.61 37.96 -53.14
C ALA A 245 -5.44 36.48 -52.77
N SER A 246 -4.33 36.11 -52.13
CA SER A 246 -4.04 34.75 -51.67
C SER A 246 -4.93 34.35 -50.50
N GLN A 247 -5.19 35.26 -49.55
CA GLN A 247 -6.09 35.03 -48.43
C GLN A 247 -7.53 34.82 -48.90
N ASN A 248 -7.96 35.59 -49.92
CA ASN A 248 -9.28 35.45 -50.51
C ASN A 248 -9.43 34.16 -51.33
N LEU A 249 -8.42 33.82 -52.15
CA LEU A 249 -8.45 32.61 -52.98
C LEU A 249 -8.34 31.33 -52.15
N TYR A 250 -7.45 31.32 -51.15
CA TYR A 250 -7.20 30.20 -50.25
C TYR A 250 -7.73 30.51 -48.85
N ALA A 251 -9.05 30.72 -48.76
CA ALA A 251 -9.72 31.15 -47.54
C ALA A 251 -9.69 30.13 -46.39
N THR A 252 -9.45 28.85 -46.69
CA THR A 252 -9.41 27.78 -45.68
C THR A 252 -7.98 27.56 -45.20
N ALA A 253 -7.78 27.64 -43.87
CA ALA A 253 -6.49 27.31 -43.27
C ALA A 253 -6.25 25.80 -43.29
N SER A 254 -5.05 25.37 -43.69
CA SER A 254 -4.66 23.96 -43.51
C SER A 254 -4.53 23.65 -42.03
N PHE A 255 -4.98 22.47 -41.57
CA PHE A 255 -4.82 22.04 -40.18
C PHE A 255 -3.90 20.82 -40.09
N GLU A 256 -2.75 20.96 -39.44
CA GLU A 256 -1.74 19.89 -39.29
C GLU A 256 -1.16 19.83 -37.87
N TYR A 257 -0.37 18.79 -37.56
CA TYR A 257 0.45 18.81 -36.34
C TYR A 257 1.69 19.68 -36.57
N GLY A 258 2.18 20.34 -35.52
CA GLY A 258 3.36 21.20 -35.62
C GLY A 258 4.61 20.44 -36.09
N ASN A 259 5.28 20.96 -37.12
CA ASN A 259 6.48 20.35 -37.71
C ASN A 259 7.73 20.44 -36.79
N LEU A 260 7.66 21.27 -35.76
CA LEU A 260 8.65 21.38 -34.70
C LEU A 260 8.16 20.63 -33.45
N ALA A 261 9.02 19.80 -32.88
CA ALA A 261 8.78 19.09 -31.62
C ALA A 261 8.97 20.03 -30.41
N THR A 262 8.30 21.18 -30.40
CA THR A 262 8.59 22.26 -29.45
C THR A 262 7.70 22.30 -28.21
N GLY A 263 6.67 21.47 -28.08
CA GLY A 263 5.85 21.36 -26.85
C GLY A 263 5.18 22.65 -26.31
N TYR A 264 5.49 23.84 -26.80
CA TYR A 264 5.01 25.12 -26.25
C TYR A 264 4.30 25.93 -27.35
N ASP A 265 3.26 26.66 -26.96
CA ASP A 265 2.45 27.53 -27.82
C ASP A 265 3.24 28.62 -28.52
N MET A 266 4.06 29.38 -27.78
CA MET A 266 4.80 30.52 -28.32
C MET A 266 5.70 30.12 -29.50
N TYR A 267 6.34 28.96 -29.43
CA TYR A 267 7.16 28.44 -30.54
C TYR A 267 6.32 27.96 -31.73
N LEU A 268 5.10 27.44 -31.49
CA LEU A 268 4.19 27.02 -32.55
C LEU A 268 3.68 28.22 -33.35
N GLU A 269 3.23 29.27 -32.66
CA GLU A 269 2.78 30.52 -33.30
C GLU A 269 3.90 31.16 -34.13
N GLN A 270 5.10 31.27 -33.54
CA GLN A 270 6.25 31.83 -34.24
C GLN A 270 6.63 31.00 -35.48
N ASN A 271 6.53 29.66 -35.42
CA ASN A 271 6.79 28.80 -36.57
C ASN A 271 5.76 29.00 -37.69
N LEU A 272 4.46 29.08 -37.36
CA LEU A 272 3.41 29.33 -38.35
C LEU A 272 3.58 30.70 -39.02
N LYS A 273 3.93 31.75 -38.26
CA LYS A 273 4.26 33.07 -38.82
C LYS A 273 5.43 32.97 -39.82
N LYS A 274 6.53 32.33 -39.44
CA LYS A 274 7.72 32.17 -40.30
C LYS A 274 7.42 31.34 -41.55
N ARG A 275 6.53 30.35 -41.46
CA ARG A 275 6.05 29.58 -42.63
C ARG A 275 5.19 30.43 -43.56
N GLN A 276 4.31 31.28 -43.02
CA GLN A 276 3.54 32.25 -43.80
C GLN A 276 4.45 33.21 -44.58
N GLU A 277 5.48 33.74 -43.92
CA GLU A 277 6.52 34.56 -44.55
C GLU A 277 7.27 33.81 -45.65
N SER A 278 7.63 32.54 -45.43
CA SER A 278 8.33 31.71 -46.40
C SER A 278 7.46 31.37 -47.62
N ALA A 279 6.17 31.12 -47.42
CA ALA A 279 5.22 30.86 -48.51
C ALA A 279 5.06 32.10 -49.42
N MET A 280 4.97 33.28 -48.82
CA MET A 280 4.86 34.55 -49.54
C MET A 280 6.15 35.04 -50.20
N ALA A 281 7.30 34.53 -49.80
CA ALA A 281 8.60 34.99 -50.28
C ALA A 281 8.76 34.93 -51.81
N ASP A 282 8.19 33.90 -52.46
CA ASP A 282 8.21 33.72 -53.92
C ASP A 282 6.90 34.16 -54.60
N ALA A 283 5.97 34.77 -53.87
CA ALA A 283 4.68 35.20 -54.42
C ALA A 283 4.82 36.44 -55.32
N ASN A 284 5.86 37.25 -55.08
CA ASN A 284 6.32 38.33 -55.95
C ASN A 284 7.79 38.08 -56.29
N TYR A 285 8.13 38.04 -57.57
CA TYR A 285 9.51 37.87 -58.03
C TYR A 285 9.75 38.52 -59.38
N ILE A 286 11.01 38.69 -59.74
CA ILE A 286 11.42 39.08 -61.09
C ILE A 286 12.26 37.99 -61.73
N THR A 287 12.27 37.95 -63.07
CA THR A 287 13.31 37.28 -63.82
C THR A 287 13.96 38.24 -64.81
N ALA A 288 15.28 38.16 -64.96
CA ALA A 288 15.98 39.08 -65.83
C ALA A 288 17.20 38.45 -66.51
N THR A 289 17.66 39.07 -67.58
CA THR A 289 18.93 38.68 -68.25
C THR A 289 19.91 39.84 -68.26
N SER A 290 21.17 39.55 -67.95
CA SER A 290 22.24 40.53 -67.84
C SER A 290 23.54 40.05 -68.47
N ARG A 291 24.46 40.99 -68.73
CA ARG A 291 25.86 40.75 -69.06
C ARG A 291 26.80 41.15 -67.91
N ASN A 292 26.25 41.60 -66.78
CA ASN A 292 27.04 41.97 -65.61
C ASN A 292 27.57 40.70 -64.92
N ASN A 293 28.88 40.51 -64.95
CA ASN A 293 29.56 39.33 -64.41
C ASN A 293 29.84 39.39 -62.91
N LYS A 294 29.44 40.48 -62.23
CA LYS A 294 29.52 40.62 -60.77
C LYS A 294 28.31 40.02 -60.03
N LEU A 295 27.23 39.72 -60.76
CA LEU A 295 26.02 39.16 -60.18
C LEU A 295 26.27 37.71 -59.76
N LYS A 296 25.94 37.38 -58.51
CA LYS A 296 25.97 36.02 -57.98
C LYS A 296 24.75 35.71 -57.13
N ILE A 297 24.51 34.44 -56.84
CA ILE A 297 23.44 34.03 -55.92
C ILE A 297 23.61 34.71 -54.54
N GLY A 298 22.50 35.12 -53.93
CA GLY A 298 22.49 35.87 -52.66
C GLY A 298 22.81 37.36 -52.77
N SER A 299 23.17 37.87 -53.95
CA SER A 299 23.43 39.31 -54.14
C SER A 299 22.14 40.12 -54.05
N ILE A 300 22.22 41.29 -53.41
CA ILE A 300 21.17 42.31 -53.51
C ILE A 300 21.45 43.16 -54.74
N ILE A 301 20.42 43.34 -55.56
CA ILE A 301 20.44 44.20 -56.73
C ILE A 301 19.43 45.32 -56.55
N SER A 302 19.77 46.49 -57.07
CA SER A 302 18.88 47.66 -57.13
C SER A 302 18.59 47.91 -58.61
N ILE A 303 17.34 47.80 -59.03
CA ILE A 303 16.97 47.97 -60.43
C ILE A 303 16.30 49.33 -60.62
N GLU A 304 16.82 50.11 -61.56
CA GLU A 304 16.18 51.31 -62.08
C GLU A 304 15.86 51.13 -63.57
N ALA A 305 14.80 51.79 -64.02
CA ALA A 305 14.43 51.88 -65.43
C ALA A 305 14.22 53.34 -65.82
N ARG A 306 14.35 53.64 -67.12
CA ARG A 306 13.97 54.95 -67.64
C ARG A 306 12.49 54.91 -68.03
N GLU A 307 11.72 55.77 -67.41
CA GLU A 307 10.31 55.98 -67.72
C GLU A 307 10.18 57.32 -68.46
N GLU A 308 9.45 57.34 -69.57
CA GLU A 308 9.14 58.60 -70.26
C GLU A 308 8.23 59.44 -69.37
N ILE A 309 8.59 60.70 -69.16
CA ILE A 309 7.74 61.64 -68.43
C ILE A 309 6.79 62.33 -69.39
N SER A 310 5.58 62.62 -68.92
CA SER A 310 4.59 63.33 -69.74
C SER A 310 5.09 64.71 -70.16
N VAL A 311 4.57 65.24 -71.27
CA VAL A 311 4.89 66.60 -71.76
C VAL A 311 4.67 67.66 -70.66
N ASN A 312 3.60 67.52 -69.87
CA ASN A 312 3.32 68.41 -68.74
C ASN A 312 4.38 68.32 -67.65
N GLU A 313 4.83 67.12 -67.31
CA GLU A 313 5.84 66.88 -66.28
C GLU A 313 7.23 67.35 -66.75
N ALA A 314 7.54 67.23 -68.05
CA ALA A 314 8.74 67.83 -68.66
C ALA A 314 8.72 69.36 -68.58
N HIS A 315 7.58 69.99 -68.88
CA HIS A 315 7.41 71.45 -68.77
C HIS A 315 7.57 71.94 -67.32
N LEU A 316 6.91 71.28 -66.37
CA LEU A 316 6.98 71.62 -64.94
C LEU A 316 8.38 71.43 -64.35
N SER A 317 9.19 70.54 -64.90
CA SER A 317 10.57 70.29 -64.49
C SER A 317 11.61 71.15 -65.23
N GLY A 318 11.18 72.14 -66.01
CA GLY A 318 12.06 73.06 -66.73
C GLY A 318 12.82 72.40 -67.90
N ARG A 319 12.34 71.25 -68.38
CA ARG A 319 12.95 70.50 -69.48
C ARG A 319 12.29 70.87 -70.80
N ASP A 320 13.04 70.71 -71.89
CA ASP A 320 12.55 70.94 -73.25
C ASP A 320 11.44 69.93 -73.60
N ALA A 321 10.19 70.37 -73.50
CA ALA A 321 8.99 69.56 -73.71
C ALA A 321 8.78 69.12 -75.17
N THR A 322 9.60 69.61 -76.12
CA THR A 322 9.59 69.16 -77.51
C THR A 322 10.41 67.88 -77.74
N LYS A 323 11.16 67.45 -76.72
CA LYS A 323 11.99 66.24 -76.75
C LYS A 323 11.41 65.18 -75.81
N MET A 324 11.68 63.91 -76.14
CA MET A 324 11.44 62.81 -75.21
C MET A 324 12.30 63.02 -73.96
N ASN A 325 11.63 63.18 -72.81
CA ASN A 325 12.27 63.32 -71.52
C ASN A 325 12.04 62.05 -70.69
N TYR A 326 13.03 61.68 -69.89
CA TYR A 326 12.97 60.48 -69.07
C TYR A 326 13.23 60.82 -67.60
N LYS A 327 12.58 60.08 -66.70
CA LYS A 327 12.96 59.99 -65.28
C LYS A 327 13.50 58.60 -64.99
N ASN A 328 14.41 58.52 -64.03
CA ASN A 328 14.82 57.23 -63.46
C ASN A 328 13.73 56.80 -62.48
N GLN A 329 13.08 55.68 -62.78
CA GLN A 329 12.10 55.04 -61.93
C GLN A 329 12.76 53.86 -61.22
N GLN A 330 12.77 53.88 -59.89
CA GLN A 330 13.23 52.76 -59.08
C GLN A 330 12.20 51.63 -59.17
N ILE A 331 12.63 50.47 -59.69
CA ILE A 331 11.80 49.26 -59.79
C ILE A 331 11.82 48.46 -58.49
N GLY A 332 12.94 48.49 -57.76
CA GLY A 332 13.04 47.95 -56.42
C GLY A 332 14.37 47.27 -56.12
N HIS A 333 14.47 46.80 -54.88
CA HIS A 333 15.61 46.02 -54.39
C HIS A 333 15.24 44.54 -54.35
N TYR A 334 16.07 43.70 -54.95
CA TYR A 334 15.81 42.27 -55.06
C TYR A 334 17.04 41.46 -54.63
N ILE A 335 16.82 40.28 -54.05
CA ILE A 335 17.84 39.29 -53.77
C ILE A 335 17.83 38.19 -54.83
N ILE A 336 18.97 37.93 -55.47
CA ILE A 336 19.10 36.86 -56.47
C ILE A 336 19.02 35.49 -55.77
N THR A 337 18.00 34.70 -56.10
CA THR A 337 17.80 33.35 -55.54
C THR A 337 18.08 32.24 -56.54
N GLN A 338 18.10 32.55 -57.84
CA GLN A 338 18.54 31.64 -58.89
C GLN A 338 19.33 32.42 -59.93
N ILE A 339 20.44 31.88 -60.39
CA ILE A 339 21.21 32.49 -61.48
C ILE A 339 21.86 31.42 -62.35
N THR A 340 21.76 31.57 -63.67
CA THR A 340 22.47 30.74 -64.64
C THR A 340 23.44 31.60 -65.40
N HIS A 341 24.73 31.29 -65.30
CA HIS A 341 25.82 31.89 -66.05
C HIS A 341 26.11 31.05 -67.29
N LEU A 342 26.32 31.72 -68.42
CA LEU A 342 26.73 31.13 -69.68
C LEU A 342 27.89 31.92 -70.26
N VAL A 343 28.95 31.21 -70.63
CA VAL A 343 30.14 31.76 -71.29
C VAL A 343 30.44 30.92 -72.51
N CYS A 344 30.59 31.57 -73.66
CA CYS A 344 30.99 30.92 -74.91
C CYS A 344 32.51 31.03 -75.15
N ASP A 345 33.03 30.30 -76.12
CA ASP A 345 34.44 30.29 -76.56
C ASP A 345 34.95 31.67 -76.99
N SER A 346 34.07 32.52 -77.54
CA SER A 346 34.36 33.91 -77.86
C SER A 346 34.51 34.83 -76.64
N GLY A 347 34.38 34.31 -75.41
CA GLY A 347 34.43 35.09 -74.16
C GLY A 347 33.14 35.84 -73.84
N VAL A 348 32.10 35.73 -74.67
CA VAL A 348 30.80 36.40 -74.43
C VAL A 348 30.12 35.79 -73.21
N TYR A 349 29.96 36.61 -72.17
CA TYR A 349 29.25 36.27 -70.94
C TYR A 349 27.79 36.75 -70.98
N LYS A 350 26.89 35.90 -70.50
CA LYS A 350 25.49 36.24 -70.21
C LYS A 350 25.05 35.52 -68.95
N ASN A 351 24.17 36.13 -68.17
CA ASN A 351 23.41 35.44 -67.14
C ASN A 351 21.90 35.66 -67.27
N SER A 352 21.15 34.73 -66.71
CA SER A 352 19.72 34.84 -66.47
C SER A 352 19.43 34.50 -65.01
N PHE A 353 18.66 35.31 -64.32
CA PHE A 353 18.41 35.12 -62.88
C PHE A 353 16.95 35.32 -62.51
N LYS A 354 16.57 34.71 -61.38
CA LYS A 354 15.34 34.97 -60.64
C LYS A 354 15.70 35.66 -59.33
N ALA A 355 15.00 36.72 -58.99
CA ALA A 355 15.23 37.48 -57.76
C ALA A 355 13.92 37.80 -57.03
N LEU A 356 13.96 37.75 -55.71
CA LEU A 356 12.82 38.03 -54.81
C LEU A 356 13.00 39.41 -54.17
N PRO A 357 11.96 40.08 -53.68
CA PRO A 357 12.12 41.35 -52.96
C PRO A 357 13.14 41.23 -51.82
N ALA A 358 14.09 42.15 -51.72
CA ALA A 358 15.18 42.10 -50.73
C ALA A 358 14.69 42.25 -49.28
N SER A 359 13.49 42.80 -49.08
CA SER A 359 12.86 43.06 -47.79
C SER A 359 12.26 41.82 -47.12
N ILE A 360 12.13 40.69 -47.83
CA ILE A 360 11.58 39.45 -47.28
C ILE A 360 12.33 39.02 -46.01
N LYS A 361 11.57 38.53 -45.03
CA LYS A 361 12.15 38.00 -43.79
C LYS A 361 12.69 36.59 -43.98
N LYS A 362 11.96 35.76 -44.72
CA LYS A 362 12.26 34.34 -44.96
C LYS A 362 12.40 34.02 -46.44
N LEU A 363 13.23 33.03 -46.75
CA LEU A 363 13.32 32.45 -48.10
C LEU A 363 12.22 31.42 -48.32
N PRO A 364 11.88 31.10 -49.58
CA PRO A 364 10.98 29.99 -49.88
C PRO A 364 11.47 28.69 -49.26
N GLU A 365 10.55 27.89 -48.74
CA GLU A 365 10.90 26.63 -48.07
C GLU A 365 11.68 25.69 -49.01
N PRO A 366 12.74 25.02 -48.51
CA PRO A 366 13.38 23.94 -49.24
C PRO A 366 12.38 22.84 -49.61
N VAL A 367 12.42 22.38 -50.86
CA VAL A 367 11.68 21.18 -51.26
C VAL A 367 12.45 19.96 -50.72
N VAL A 368 11.97 19.45 -49.59
CA VAL A 368 12.47 18.26 -48.91
C VAL A 368 11.31 17.59 -48.17
N SER A 369 11.28 16.26 -48.22
CA SER A 369 10.31 15.46 -47.48
C SER A 369 10.72 15.36 -46.02
N LEU A 370 9.77 15.43 -45.10
CA LEU A 370 10.04 15.11 -43.69
C LEU A 370 10.28 13.61 -43.56
N PRO A 371 11.31 13.18 -42.81
CA PRO A 371 11.61 11.77 -42.61
C PRO A 371 10.46 11.13 -41.82
N LYS A 372 10.10 9.92 -42.23
CA LYS A 372 9.11 9.12 -41.53
C LYS A 372 9.84 7.96 -40.86
N ALA A 373 9.97 8.03 -39.55
CA ALA A 373 10.44 6.93 -38.76
C ALA A 373 9.40 5.83 -38.75
N ARG A 374 9.87 4.60 -38.97
CA ARG A 374 9.07 3.41 -38.66
C ARG A 374 9.39 3.00 -37.23
N ILE A 375 8.57 2.10 -36.71
CA ILE A 375 8.81 1.44 -35.44
C ILE A 375 10.23 0.83 -35.43
N GLN A 376 10.96 1.00 -34.33
CA GLN A 376 12.35 0.55 -34.19
C GLN A 376 12.58 -0.15 -32.86
N GLN A 377 13.51 -1.11 -32.84
CA GLN A 377 14.02 -1.68 -31.59
C GLN A 377 15.09 -0.76 -30.97
N ALA A 378 15.08 -0.66 -29.64
CA ALA A 378 16.07 0.03 -28.84
C ALA A 378 16.38 -0.77 -27.58
N LYS A 379 17.51 -0.45 -26.93
CA LYS A 379 17.89 -0.98 -25.62
C LYS A 379 17.74 0.10 -24.56
N VAL A 380 17.19 -0.25 -23.40
CA VAL A 380 17.08 0.68 -22.27
C VAL A 380 18.48 0.93 -21.69
N VAL A 381 18.84 2.20 -21.53
CA VAL A 381 20.15 2.63 -21.00
C VAL A 381 20.05 3.34 -19.65
N ASP A 382 18.87 3.88 -19.31
CA ASP A 382 18.61 4.52 -18.03
C ASP A 382 17.11 4.50 -17.71
N ASN A 383 16.75 4.23 -16.46
CA ASN A 383 15.36 4.24 -15.97
C ASN A 383 15.18 5.09 -14.69
N LYS A 384 16.21 5.85 -14.30
CA LYS A 384 16.17 6.75 -13.13
C LYS A 384 15.65 8.14 -13.51
N ASP A 385 14.37 8.22 -13.91
CA ASP A 385 13.75 9.48 -14.32
C ASP A 385 13.86 10.56 -13.21
N PRO A 386 14.55 11.69 -13.45
CA PRO A 386 14.72 12.76 -12.46
C PRO A 386 13.40 13.39 -12.00
N GLN A 387 12.33 13.27 -12.79
CA GLN A 387 11.00 13.78 -12.43
C GLN A 387 10.10 12.71 -11.79
N GLY A 388 10.57 11.47 -11.65
CA GLY A 388 9.77 10.37 -11.08
C GLY A 388 8.53 9.99 -11.88
N LYS A 389 8.47 10.29 -13.20
CA LYS A 389 7.31 10.04 -14.07
C LYS A 389 7.37 8.69 -14.80
N GLY A 390 8.29 7.80 -14.42
CA GLY A 390 8.46 6.48 -15.04
C GLY A 390 8.94 6.53 -16.50
N ARG A 391 9.59 7.62 -16.92
CA ARG A 391 10.21 7.68 -18.25
C ARG A 391 11.52 6.91 -18.27
N ILE A 392 11.94 6.47 -19.46
CA ILE A 392 13.22 5.79 -19.64
C ILE A 392 14.03 6.42 -20.77
N ARG A 393 15.34 6.27 -20.73
CA ARG A 393 16.23 6.58 -21.85
C ARG A 393 16.59 5.29 -22.56
N VAL A 394 16.60 5.35 -23.87
CA VAL A 394 16.91 4.19 -24.71
C VAL A 394 17.99 4.54 -25.72
N SER A 395 18.57 3.51 -26.33
CA SER A 395 19.46 3.63 -27.47
C SER A 395 18.98 2.69 -28.57
N MET A 396 18.45 3.26 -29.66
CA MET A 396 18.10 2.50 -30.86
C MET A 396 19.33 1.76 -31.40
N LEU A 397 19.16 0.68 -32.17
CA LEU A 397 20.31 -0.12 -32.63
C LEU A 397 21.41 0.71 -33.33
N TRP A 398 21.04 1.69 -34.14
CA TRP A 398 21.99 2.60 -34.79
C TRP A 398 22.59 3.64 -33.83
N GLN A 399 21.89 4.00 -32.75
CA GLN A 399 22.40 4.86 -31.69
C GLN A 399 23.42 4.12 -30.83
N GLN A 400 23.22 2.82 -30.55
CA GLN A 400 24.15 2.01 -29.74
C GLN A 400 25.53 1.97 -30.38
N VAL A 401 25.59 1.73 -31.70
CA VAL A 401 26.84 1.74 -32.48
C VAL A 401 27.53 3.10 -32.42
N LYS A 402 26.76 4.19 -32.27
CA LYS A 402 27.25 5.57 -32.19
C LYS A 402 27.42 6.08 -30.76
N GLN A 403 27.16 5.25 -29.75
CA GLN A 403 27.16 5.63 -28.33
C GLN A 403 26.22 6.80 -28.02
N GLN A 404 25.09 6.85 -28.71
CA GLN A 404 24.03 7.84 -28.55
C GLN A 404 22.86 7.27 -27.77
N LYS A 405 21.99 8.16 -27.31
CA LYS A 405 20.77 7.80 -26.60
C LYS A 405 19.70 8.87 -26.79
N THR A 406 18.47 8.51 -26.49
CA THR A 406 17.32 9.41 -26.52
C THR A 406 17.28 10.29 -25.26
N PRO A 407 16.45 11.36 -25.26
CA PRO A 407 15.98 11.99 -24.03
C PRO A 407 15.10 11.02 -23.24
N TRP A 408 14.57 11.48 -22.11
CA TRP A 408 13.56 10.76 -21.32
C TRP A 408 12.28 10.54 -22.13
N LEU A 409 11.98 9.28 -22.43
CA LEU A 409 10.82 8.87 -23.21
C LEU A 409 9.71 8.34 -22.32
N ARG A 410 8.47 8.73 -22.64
CA ARG A 410 7.28 8.13 -22.04
C ARG A 410 7.16 6.67 -22.45
N VAL A 411 6.68 5.85 -21.50
CA VAL A 411 6.39 4.43 -21.69
C VAL A 411 4.88 4.25 -21.85
N MET A 412 4.48 3.65 -22.96
CA MET A 412 3.12 3.19 -23.18
C MET A 412 2.84 2.01 -22.23
N THR A 413 1.71 2.08 -21.55
CA THR A 413 1.23 1.06 -20.62
C THR A 413 -0.19 0.65 -21.01
N PRO A 414 -0.65 -0.59 -20.74
CA PRO A 414 -1.98 -1.05 -21.14
C PRO A 414 -3.15 -0.22 -20.61
N ASP A 415 -3.02 0.35 -19.41
CA ASP A 415 -3.97 1.32 -18.84
C ASP A 415 -3.21 2.39 -18.05
N ALA A 416 -3.60 3.64 -18.22
CA ALA A 416 -3.12 4.78 -17.45
C ALA A 416 -4.20 5.87 -17.39
N GLY A 417 -4.33 6.51 -16.22
CA GLY A 417 -5.29 7.60 -16.03
C GLY A 417 -5.47 7.99 -14.57
N THR A 418 -6.30 8.99 -14.31
CA THR A 418 -6.67 9.45 -12.96
C THR A 418 -8.14 9.15 -12.66
N SER A 419 -8.53 9.20 -11.38
CA SER A 419 -9.92 9.21 -10.90
C SER A 419 -10.03 10.03 -9.61
N GLU A 420 -11.24 10.24 -9.09
CA GLU A 420 -11.46 10.93 -7.81
C GLU A 420 -10.73 10.26 -6.64
N SER A 421 -10.61 8.93 -6.66
CA SER A 421 -9.92 8.14 -5.63
C SER A 421 -8.41 7.97 -5.89
N VAL A 422 -7.95 8.21 -7.12
CA VAL A 422 -6.54 8.04 -7.52
C VAL A 422 -6.08 9.23 -8.36
N ASN A 423 -5.40 10.17 -7.71
CA ASN A 423 -4.98 11.45 -8.28
C ASN A 423 -3.77 11.37 -9.24
N THR A 424 -3.09 10.22 -9.35
CA THR A 424 -1.89 10.03 -10.18
C THR A 424 -2.09 9.01 -11.29
N ASN A 425 -2.00 7.71 -10.99
CA ASN A 425 -2.21 6.64 -11.96
C ASN A 425 -3.06 5.49 -11.37
N ARG A 426 -4.26 5.28 -11.92
CA ARG A 426 -5.15 4.14 -11.61
C ARG A 426 -4.91 2.90 -12.49
N GLY A 427 -3.82 2.87 -13.26
CA GLY A 427 -3.51 1.82 -14.23
C GLY A 427 -2.22 1.06 -13.94
N MET A 428 -1.64 0.42 -14.96
CA MET A 428 -0.46 -0.44 -14.82
C MET A 428 0.85 0.36 -14.82
N VAL A 429 1.79 -0.03 -13.95
CA VAL A 429 3.15 0.54 -13.88
C VAL A 429 4.19 -0.58 -13.99
N PHE A 430 4.65 -0.84 -15.20
CA PHE A 430 5.75 -1.77 -15.51
C PHE A 430 6.79 -1.02 -16.35
N ILE A 431 7.75 -0.39 -15.69
CA ILE A 431 8.79 0.40 -16.36
C ILE A 431 9.91 -0.56 -16.79
N PRO A 432 10.28 -0.60 -18.09
CA PRO A 432 11.40 -1.40 -18.58
C PRO A 432 12.71 -1.13 -17.82
N GLU A 433 13.49 -2.18 -17.61
CA GLU A 433 14.73 -2.14 -16.84
C GLU A 433 15.94 -1.89 -17.75
N ILE A 434 17.04 -1.38 -17.19
CA ILE A 434 18.29 -1.16 -17.94
C ILE A 434 18.77 -2.48 -18.54
N GLY A 435 19.03 -2.48 -19.86
CA GLY A 435 19.43 -3.66 -20.62
C GLY A 435 18.31 -4.30 -21.43
N ASP A 436 17.04 -4.04 -21.08
CA ASP A 436 15.88 -4.59 -21.78
C ASP A 436 15.82 -4.10 -23.24
N ASP A 437 15.35 -4.96 -24.14
CA ASP A 437 14.99 -4.55 -25.49
C ASP A 437 13.55 -4.05 -25.51
N VAL A 438 13.34 -2.90 -26.13
CA VAL A 438 12.05 -2.23 -26.23
C VAL A 438 11.76 -1.80 -27.67
N ILE A 439 10.48 -1.63 -27.98
CA ILE A 439 10.03 -1.08 -29.24
C ILE A 439 9.68 0.38 -29.07
N ILE A 440 10.21 1.20 -29.99
CA ILE A 440 10.01 2.63 -30.05
C ILE A 440 9.04 2.97 -31.17
N GLY A 441 7.94 3.61 -30.78
CA GLY A 441 7.01 4.28 -31.67
C GLY A 441 7.38 5.75 -31.81
N PHE A 442 6.85 6.39 -32.84
CA PHE A 442 7.13 7.80 -33.15
C PHE A 442 5.82 8.53 -33.38
N ARG A 443 5.50 9.54 -32.55
CA ARG A 443 4.27 10.31 -32.75
C ARG A 443 4.28 10.92 -34.14
N TYR A 444 3.22 10.69 -34.91
CA TYR A 444 3.10 11.13 -36.30
C TYR A 444 4.18 10.57 -37.26
N ASN A 445 4.88 9.49 -36.86
CA ASN A 445 6.08 8.98 -37.52
C ASN A 445 7.26 9.99 -37.56
N ASP A 446 7.27 10.98 -36.67
CA ASP A 446 8.36 11.95 -36.56
C ASP A 446 9.52 11.35 -35.73
N PRO A 447 10.74 11.16 -36.30
CA PRO A 447 11.89 10.60 -35.57
C PRO A 447 12.27 11.40 -34.32
N ASN A 448 11.85 12.66 -34.21
CA ASN A 448 12.11 13.54 -33.07
C ASN A 448 11.06 13.41 -31.95
N ARG A 449 10.01 12.60 -32.14
CA ARG A 449 8.97 12.36 -31.13
C ARG A 449 8.86 10.87 -30.75
N PRO A 450 9.98 10.22 -30.36
CA PRO A 450 9.94 8.83 -29.94
C PRO A 450 9.17 8.65 -28.63
N PHE A 451 8.55 7.49 -28.46
CA PHE A 451 8.00 6.99 -27.20
C PHE A 451 8.13 5.47 -27.17
N VAL A 452 8.19 4.89 -25.98
CA VAL A 452 8.34 3.44 -25.82
C VAL A 452 6.95 2.81 -25.93
N MET A 453 6.77 1.85 -26.83
CA MET A 453 5.52 1.10 -27.02
C MET A 453 5.41 -0.11 -26.09
N GLY A 454 6.53 -0.72 -25.74
CA GLY A 454 6.60 -1.91 -24.89
C GLY A 454 7.92 -2.65 -25.04
N SER A 455 8.11 -3.71 -24.26
CA SER A 455 9.32 -4.55 -24.28
C SER A 455 9.24 -5.65 -25.33
N LEU A 456 10.39 -6.09 -25.83
CA LEU A 456 10.56 -7.25 -26.70
C LEU A 456 11.41 -8.32 -26.03
N PHE A 457 11.05 -9.56 -26.28
CA PHE A 457 11.95 -10.68 -26.05
C PHE A 457 13.06 -10.72 -27.10
N ASN A 458 14.25 -11.19 -26.69
CA ASN A 458 15.39 -11.43 -27.57
C ASN A 458 15.90 -12.88 -27.40
N GLY A 459 17.01 -13.27 -28.04
CA GLY A 459 17.53 -14.64 -27.99
C GLY A 459 17.93 -15.14 -26.59
N GLU A 460 18.15 -14.23 -25.63
CA GLU A 460 18.48 -14.55 -24.24
C GLU A 460 17.25 -14.45 -23.32
N THR A 461 16.37 -13.47 -23.55
CA THR A 461 15.21 -13.18 -22.69
C THR A 461 13.92 -13.86 -23.14
N ALA A 462 13.87 -14.41 -24.36
CA ALA A 462 12.72 -15.16 -24.87
C ALA A 462 12.60 -16.52 -24.17
N ALA A 463 11.66 -16.62 -23.23
CA ALA A 463 11.34 -17.87 -22.52
C ALA A 463 9.92 -18.40 -22.79
N GLY A 464 9.14 -17.73 -23.66
CA GLY A 464 7.76 -18.10 -24.04
C GLY A 464 7.66 -18.92 -25.33
N GLY A 465 6.48 -19.48 -25.64
CA GLY A 465 6.25 -20.15 -26.93
C GLY A 465 6.81 -21.58 -27.06
N LYS A 466 6.80 -22.38 -25.98
CA LYS A 466 7.14 -23.82 -26.03
C LYS A 466 6.13 -24.61 -26.90
N ILE A 467 6.30 -25.93 -27.05
CA ILE A 467 5.39 -26.80 -27.83
C ILE A 467 3.93 -26.52 -27.42
N ASN A 468 3.07 -26.21 -28.39
CA ASN A 468 1.65 -25.80 -28.24
C ASN A 468 1.39 -24.42 -27.61
N ASN A 469 2.41 -23.63 -27.25
CA ASN A 469 2.31 -22.27 -26.68
C ASN A 469 1.29 -22.15 -25.53
N ASN A 470 1.24 -23.18 -24.69
CA ASN A 470 0.30 -23.26 -23.59
C ASN A 470 0.64 -22.34 -22.41
N ILE A 471 1.90 -21.92 -22.24
CA ILE A 471 2.30 -21.07 -21.10
C ILE A 471 2.24 -19.57 -21.45
N LYS A 472 1.47 -18.78 -20.69
CA LYS A 472 1.46 -17.31 -20.70
C LYS A 472 1.74 -16.78 -19.30
N SER A 473 2.41 -15.63 -19.15
CA SER A 473 2.78 -15.18 -17.79
C SER A 473 3.20 -13.71 -17.68
N ILE A 474 3.12 -13.17 -16.46
CA ILE A 474 3.74 -11.92 -16.02
C ILE A 474 4.84 -12.26 -15.01
N TYR A 475 6.05 -11.73 -15.19
CA TYR A 475 7.19 -11.88 -14.26
C TYR A 475 7.71 -10.49 -13.86
N THR A 476 8.02 -10.29 -12.58
CA THR A 476 8.72 -9.11 -12.08
C THR A 476 10.23 -9.37 -12.02
N ARG A 477 11.04 -8.30 -11.96
CA ARG A 477 12.51 -8.41 -11.89
C ARG A 477 13.01 -9.26 -10.72
N THR A 478 12.31 -9.23 -9.58
CA THR A 478 12.72 -10.00 -8.40
C THR A 478 12.29 -11.46 -8.45
N GLY A 479 11.47 -11.87 -9.44
CA GLY A 479 11.03 -13.24 -9.64
C GLY A 479 9.61 -13.55 -9.14
N SER A 480 8.79 -12.53 -8.87
CA SER A 480 7.35 -12.73 -8.65
C SER A 480 6.62 -12.92 -9.98
N THR A 481 5.62 -13.79 -10.00
CA THR A 481 5.04 -14.32 -11.25
C THR A 481 3.52 -14.49 -11.13
N LEU A 482 2.83 -14.34 -12.25
CA LEU A 482 1.47 -14.83 -12.50
C LEU A 482 1.52 -15.59 -13.82
N THR A 483 1.38 -16.92 -13.79
CA THR A 483 1.52 -17.82 -14.94
C THR A 483 0.19 -18.51 -15.23
N PHE A 484 -0.15 -18.68 -16.50
CA PHE A 484 -1.31 -19.40 -17.03
C PHE A 484 -0.78 -20.54 -17.90
N ASP A 485 -1.15 -21.78 -17.63
CA ASP A 485 -0.86 -22.95 -18.47
C ASP A 485 -2.16 -23.43 -19.11
N GLU A 486 -2.36 -23.19 -20.39
CA GLU A 486 -3.56 -23.58 -21.14
C GLU A 486 -3.61 -25.07 -21.52
N GLY A 487 -2.47 -25.77 -21.47
CA GLY A 487 -2.40 -27.21 -21.74
C GLY A 487 -3.03 -27.98 -20.60
N ASP A 488 -2.71 -27.54 -19.38
CA ASP A 488 -3.31 -28.05 -18.15
C ASP A 488 -4.50 -27.19 -17.66
N SER A 489 -4.80 -26.08 -18.35
CA SER A 489 -5.81 -25.08 -17.96
C SER A 489 -5.68 -24.57 -16.51
N SER A 490 -4.45 -24.23 -16.08
CA SER A 490 -4.12 -23.84 -14.70
C SER A 490 -3.55 -22.41 -14.58
N ILE A 491 -3.59 -21.83 -13.37
CA ILE A 491 -3.04 -20.49 -13.06
C ILE A 491 -2.16 -20.56 -11.80
N LEU A 492 -0.97 -19.95 -11.83
CA LEU A 492 0.04 -19.92 -10.78
C LEU A 492 0.50 -18.48 -10.51
N VAL A 493 0.02 -17.84 -9.43
CA VAL A 493 0.74 -16.70 -8.81
C VAL A 493 1.94 -17.27 -8.03
N LYS A 494 3.07 -16.59 -7.91
CA LYS A 494 4.20 -17.05 -7.08
C LYS A 494 5.15 -15.88 -6.85
N ASP A 495 5.50 -15.55 -5.62
CA ASP A 495 6.71 -14.74 -5.37
C ASP A 495 7.97 -15.63 -5.27
N PRO A 496 9.20 -15.09 -5.27
CA PRO A 496 10.42 -15.88 -5.17
C PRO A 496 10.50 -16.78 -3.93
N SER A 497 9.77 -16.42 -2.86
CA SER A 497 9.66 -17.16 -1.61
C SER A 497 8.51 -18.19 -1.58
N GLY A 498 7.57 -18.16 -2.53
CA GLY A 498 6.46 -19.12 -2.68
C GLY A 498 5.04 -18.63 -2.31
N ASN A 499 4.79 -17.34 -2.06
CA ASN A 499 3.50 -16.84 -1.52
C ASN A 499 2.47 -16.44 -2.60
N LYS A 500 1.14 -16.51 -2.33
CA LYS A 500 0.02 -16.15 -3.27
C LYS A 500 -1.31 -15.74 -2.60
N TRP A 501 -1.93 -14.59 -2.94
CA TRP A 501 -3.28 -14.19 -2.44
C TRP A 501 -4.03 -13.18 -3.38
N PHE A 502 -5.38 -13.11 -3.31
CA PHE A 502 -6.29 -12.22 -4.10
C PHE A 502 -7.44 -11.62 -3.24
N MET A 503 -7.99 -10.44 -3.60
CA MET A 503 -9.06 -9.71 -2.87
C MET A 503 -10.00 -8.90 -3.79
N ASP A 504 -11.30 -8.76 -3.43
CA ASP A 504 -12.38 -8.24 -4.31
C ASP A 504 -12.82 -6.77 -4.11
N GLY A 505 -12.29 -6.08 -3.09
CA GLY A 505 -12.57 -4.65 -2.85
C GLY A 505 -13.87 -4.30 -2.11
N ASN A 506 -14.73 -5.27 -1.75
CA ASN A 506 -15.92 -5.05 -0.88
C ASN A 506 -15.90 -5.87 0.41
N GLY A 507 -14.77 -6.54 0.67
CA GLY A 507 -14.52 -7.25 1.93
C GLY A 507 -14.84 -8.74 1.90
N ASN A 508 -15.07 -9.35 0.71
CA ASN A 508 -15.32 -10.80 0.60
C ASN A 508 -14.25 -11.49 -0.26
N ILE A 509 -13.98 -12.76 0.03
CA ILE A 509 -13.16 -13.65 -0.80
C ILE A 509 -13.77 -15.04 -0.70
N GLU A 510 -14.24 -15.59 -1.82
CA GLU A 510 -14.68 -16.99 -1.93
C GLU A 510 -13.67 -17.76 -2.79
N VAL A 511 -13.12 -18.87 -2.28
CA VAL A 511 -12.12 -19.71 -2.97
C VAL A 511 -12.69 -21.12 -3.16
N THR A 512 -13.11 -21.43 -4.40
CA THR A 512 -13.69 -22.74 -4.77
C THR A 512 -12.72 -23.51 -5.68
N ALA A 513 -12.37 -24.75 -5.31
CA ALA A 513 -11.54 -25.65 -6.12
C ALA A 513 -12.34 -26.90 -6.52
N PRO A 514 -12.53 -27.22 -7.82
CA PRO A 514 -13.37 -28.34 -8.27
C PRO A 514 -12.87 -29.73 -7.87
N ASN A 515 -11.56 -29.87 -7.63
CA ASN A 515 -10.93 -31.14 -7.27
C ASN A 515 -10.25 -31.05 -5.90
N ASN A 516 -9.07 -30.41 -5.84
CA ASN A 516 -8.25 -30.36 -4.63
C ASN A 516 -7.83 -28.93 -4.29
N LEU A 517 -7.79 -28.61 -3.00
CA LEU A 517 -7.16 -27.43 -2.42
C LEU A 517 -6.10 -27.89 -1.41
N THR A 518 -4.84 -27.47 -1.60
CA THR A 518 -3.72 -27.84 -0.72
C THR A 518 -3.04 -26.58 -0.18
N LEU A 519 -2.94 -26.48 1.15
CA LEU A 519 -2.22 -25.41 1.85
C LEU A 519 -0.93 -26.00 2.44
N ASN A 520 0.23 -25.57 1.94
CA ASN A 520 1.54 -26.02 2.43
C ASN A 520 2.29 -24.81 2.98
N ALA A 521 2.67 -24.84 4.25
CA ALA A 521 3.56 -23.87 4.87
C ALA A 521 4.27 -24.51 6.06
N THR A 522 5.32 -23.86 6.57
CA THR A 522 5.97 -24.27 7.83
C THR A 522 4.96 -24.22 8.98
N ASP A 523 4.16 -23.16 9.03
CA ASP A 523 3.08 -22.96 10.00
C ASP A 523 1.84 -22.44 9.26
N ILE A 524 0.67 -23.01 9.58
CA ILE A 524 -0.63 -22.59 9.02
C ILE A 524 -1.56 -22.25 10.18
N CYS A 525 -2.10 -21.03 10.20
CA CYS A 525 -3.08 -20.57 11.19
C CYS A 525 -4.39 -20.15 10.51
N VAL A 526 -5.51 -20.81 10.84
CA VAL A 526 -6.85 -20.51 10.30
C VAL A 526 -7.71 -19.99 11.45
N ASN A 527 -8.00 -18.69 11.46
CA ASN A 527 -8.78 -18.04 12.51
C ASN A 527 -10.12 -17.53 11.95
N ALA A 528 -11.24 -18.01 12.48
CA ALA A 528 -12.56 -17.43 12.21
C ALA A 528 -13.04 -16.69 13.46
N LYS A 529 -13.39 -15.41 13.32
CA LYS A 529 -13.85 -14.59 14.45
C LYS A 529 -15.22 -15.01 15.00
N ASN A 530 -16.09 -15.53 14.15
CA ASN A 530 -17.43 -16.00 14.54
C ASN A 530 -17.52 -17.52 14.42
N ASN A 531 -17.75 -18.04 13.21
CA ASN A 531 -17.90 -19.47 12.99
C ASN A 531 -16.91 -19.96 11.92
N LEU A 532 -16.24 -21.09 12.17
CA LEU A 532 -15.56 -21.89 11.14
C LEU A 532 -16.37 -23.18 10.93
N LEU A 533 -17.04 -23.30 9.78
CA LEU A 533 -17.76 -24.52 9.40
C LEU A 533 -16.95 -25.28 8.34
N THR A 534 -16.73 -26.58 8.55
CA THR A 534 -16.04 -27.45 7.60
C THR A 534 -16.90 -28.67 7.31
N ASN A 535 -17.49 -28.72 6.12
CA ASN A 535 -18.32 -29.84 5.67
C ASN A 535 -17.55 -30.67 4.64
N VAL A 536 -17.35 -31.96 4.90
CA VAL A 536 -16.68 -32.89 3.99
C VAL A 536 -17.67 -33.95 3.53
N GLY A 537 -17.95 -34.03 2.22
CA GLY A 537 -19.02 -34.87 1.68
C GLY A 537 -18.78 -36.38 1.79
N ASN A 538 -17.53 -36.84 1.89
CA ASN A 538 -17.16 -38.25 2.02
C ASN A 538 -16.32 -38.50 3.28
N THR A 539 -15.00 -38.28 3.21
CA THR A 539 -14.07 -38.66 4.29
C THR A 539 -13.17 -37.50 4.66
N MET A 540 -13.16 -37.14 5.94
CA MET A 540 -12.18 -36.22 6.53
C MET A 540 -11.04 -37.03 7.15
N THR A 541 -9.79 -36.76 6.74
CA THR A 541 -8.59 -37.42 7.28
C THR A 541 -7.66 -36.38 7.90
N PHE A 542 -7.20 -36.63 9.12
CA PHE A 542 -6.32 -35.70 9.85
C PHE A 542 -5.04 -36.42 10.30
N ASN A 543 -3.96 -36.24 9.54
CA ASN A 543 -2.67 -36.89 9.79
C ASN A 543 -1.67 -35.87 10.34
N VAL A 544 -1.11 -36.15 11.51
CA VAL A 544 -0.08 -35.30 12.14
C VAL A 544 1.10 -36.18 12.53
N ALA A 545 2.28 -35.91 11.97
CA ALA A 545 3.45 -36.79 12.11
C ALA A 545 4.04 -36.83 13.53
N LYS A 546 3.81 -35.79 14.34
CA LYS A 546 4.32 -35.70 15.72
C LYS A 546 3.18 -35.67 16.73
N GLN A 547 2.50 -34.54 16.85
CA GLN A 547 1.49 -34.36 17.88
C GLN A 547 0.35 -33.46 17.40
N ALA A 548 -0.87 -34.00 17.41
CA ALA A 548 -2.10 -33.25 17.19
C ALA A 548 -2.67 -32.76 18.53
N PHE A 549 -3.07 -31.50 18.62
CA PHE A 549 -3.77 -30.93 19.78
C PHE A 549 -5.09 -30.29 19.35
N PHE A 550 -6.19 -30.74 19.93
CA PHE A 550 -7.51 -30.12 19.78
C PHE A 550 -7.93 -29.51 21.12
N ASN A 551 -7.73 -28.21 21.28
CA ASN A 551 -8.15 -27.46 22.48
C ASN A 551 -9.52 -26.85 22.22
N ILE A 552 -10.57 -27.57 22.61
CA ILE A 552 -11.96 -27.13 22.49
C ILE A 552 -12.46 -26.79 23.88
N PHE A 553 -12.67 -25.49 24.10
CA PHE A 553 -12.74 -24.92 25.44
C PHE A 553 -14.10 -25.09 26.14
N GLN A 554 -15.20 -25.25 25.39
CA GLN A 554 -16.55 -25.47 25.94
C GLN A 554 -17.10 -26.89 25.72
N LYS A 555 -17.25 -27.39 24.49
CA LYS A 555 -17.77 -28.75 24.22
C LYS A 555 -17.29 -29.27 22.87
N MET A 556 -16.64 -30.44 22.85
CA MET A 556 -16.38 -31.21 21.63
C MET A 556 -17.44 -32.32 21.54
N GLN A 557 -18.21 -32.38 20.46
CA GLN A 557 -19.21 -33.41 20.24
C GLN A 557 -18.85 -34.19 18.97
N ILE A 558 -18.53 -35.48 19.11
CA ILE A 558 -18.23 -36.40 18.01
C ILE A 558 -19.34 -37.45 17.99
N ASN A 559 -20.29 -37.30 17.08
CA ASN A 559 -21.39 -38.24 16.89
C ASN A 559 -21.12 -39.04 15.61
N THR A 560 -20.99 -40.36 15.71
CA THR A 560 -21.08 -41.25 14.54
C THR A 560 -22.13 -42.33 14.80
N PRO A 561 -22.76 -42.89 13.76
CA PRO A 561 -23.75 -43.94 13.97
C PRO A 561 -23.17 -45.30 14.41
N TYR A 562 -21.91 -45.68 14.08
CA TYR A 562 -21.53 -47.11 14.09
C TYR A 562 -20.05 -47.53 14.42
N LEU A 563 -19.09 -46.70 14.83
CA LEU A 563 -17.68 -47.18 14.99
C LEU A 563 -16.96 -46.53 16.20
N HIS A 564 -16.09 -47.14 17.05
CA HIS A 564 -15.34 -48.43 17.23
C HIS A 564 -13.86 -48.60 16.71
N GLN A 565 -12.86 -48.22 17.55
CA GLN A 565 -11.46 -48.76 17.73
C GLN A 565 -10.47 -48.77 16.51
N PHE A 566 -9.13 -48.97 16.53
CA PHE A 566 -8.15 -49.77 17.32
C PHE A 566 -6.69 -49.29 17.02
N ILE A 567 -5.75 -49.27 17.98
CA ILE A 567 -4.32 -48.89 17.75
C ILE A 567 -3.39 -50.04 18.19
N THR A 568 -2.47 -50.43 17.30
CA THR A 568 -1.58 -51.61 17.38
C THR A 568 -0.24 -51.34 18.06
N GLY A 569 -0.21 -50.33 18.92
CA GLY A 569 0.86 -49.89 19.81
C GLY A 569 0.25 -49.16 21.02
N LEU A 570 1.02 -48.38 21.78
CA LEU A 570 0.50 -47.80 23.04
C LEU A 570 -0.63 -46.77 22.81
N PHE A 571 -1.87 -47.15 23.13
CA PHE A 571 -3.01 -46.25 23.25
C PHE A 571 -3.13 -45.78 24.71
N HIS A 572 -2.92 -44.47 24.95
CA HIS A 572 -2.95 -43.87 26.28
C HIS A 572 -4.03 -42.77 26.33
N THR A 573 -5.20 -43.10 26.88
CA THR A 573 -6.25 -42.11 27.17
C THR A 573 -6.12 -41.65 28.62
N ASN A 574 -5.61 -40.45 28.83
CA ASN A 574 -5.54 -39.83 30.15
C ASN A 574 -6.62 -38.74 30.25
N ALA A 575 -7.82 -39.19 30.64
CA ALA A 575 -8.99 -38.35 30.88
C ALA A 575 -9.47 -38.59 32.31
N ASN A 576 -9.78 -37.52 33.05
CA ASN A 576 -10.25 -37.61 34.44
C ASN A 576 -11.56 -38.41 34.61
N LYS A 577 -12.33 -38.60 33.52
CA LYS A 577 -13.31 -39.68 33.38
C LYS A 577 -13.40 -40.06 31.90
N ALA A 578 -13.00 -41.29 31.55
CA ALA A 578 -13.28 -41.88 30.23
C ALA A 578 -14.44 -42.86 30.37
N LEU A 579 -15.57 -42.60 29.71
CA LEU A 579 -16.64 -43.60 29.55
C LEU A 579 -16.41 -44.29 28.20
N ILE A 580 -15.88 -45.52 28.24
CA ILE A 580 -15.89 -46.42 27.08
C ILE A 580 -17.25 -47.12 27.15
N ASN A 581 -18.16 -46.80 26.23
CA ASN A 581 -19.49 -47.41 26.15
C ASN A 581 -19.58 -48.19 24.84
N SER A 582 -20.12 -49.40 24.89
CA SER A 582 -20.31 -50.30 23.76
C SER A 582 -21.68 -50.93 23.93
N ASN A 583 -22.47 -50.99 22.87
CA ASN A 583 -23.83 -51.55 22.95
C ASN A 583 -23.83 -53.07 23.25
N ASN A 584 -22.68 -53.74 23.12
CA ASN A 584 -22.51 -55.18 23.36
C ASN A 584 -21.46 -55.50 24.45
N GLU A 585 -20.17 -55.21 24.24
CA GLU A 585 -19.09 -55.71 25.10
C GLU A 585 -17.93 -54.72 25.25
N ILE A 586 -17.28 -54.74 26.42
CA ILE A 586 -16.03 -54.04 26.76
C ILE A 586 -15.09 -55.05 27.44
N LYS A 587 -13.90 -55.31 26.86
CA LYS A 587 -12.93 -56.33 27.33
C LYS A 587 -11.55 -55.71 27.66
N LEU A 588 -10.97 -56.09 28.80
CA LEU A 588 -9.66 -55.62 29.30
C LEU A 588 -8.80 -56.83 29.74
N GLU A 589 -7.57 -57.00 29.21
CA GLU A 589 -6.70 -58.17 29.49
C GLU A 589 -5.21 -57.77 29.69
N SER A 590 -4.54 -58.35 30.69
CA SER A 590 -3.10 -58.15 30.99
C SER A 590 -2.56 -59.24 31.92
N PRO A 591 -1.25 -59.61 31.88
CA PRO A 591 -0.63 -60.53 32.85
C PRO A 591 -0.70 -60.01 34.30
N GLU A 592 -0.64 -58.67 34.46
CA GLU A 592 -0.95 -57.98 35.70
C GLU A 592 -1.86 -56.79 35.38
N MET A 593 -2.99 -56.72 36.08
CA MET A 593 -4.00 -55.68 35.91
C MET A 593 -4.30 -55.04 37.26
N HIS A 594 -4.05 -53.74 37.40
CA HIS A 594 -4.24 -52.99 38.65
C HIS A 594 -5.46 -52.08 38.54
N ILE A 595 -6.59 -52.57 39.02
CA ILE A 595 -7.81 -51.78 39.12
C ILE A 595 -7.92 -51.30 40.57
N ALA A 596 -7.52 -50.05 40.81
CA ALA A 596 -7.44 -49.48 42.14
C ALA A 596 -8.41 -48.30 42.27
N GLY A 597 -9.57 -48.56 42.87
CA GLY A 597 -10.47 -47.50 43.31
C GLY A 597 -9.99 -46.95 44.65
N GLN A 598 -9.30 -45.80 44.66
CA GLN A 598 -8.76 -45.22 45.90
C GLN A 598 -9.84 -44.75 46.89
N LYS A 599 -11.07 -44.60 46.40
CA LYS A 599 -12.25 -44.13 47.16
C LYS A 599 -13.34 -45.20 47.25
N LYS A 600 -13.76 -45.76 46.12
CA LYS A 600 -14.65 -46.93 46.00
C LYS A 600 -14.42 -47.58 44.64
N LEU A 601 -14.20 -48.90 44.62
CA LEU A 601 -14.31 -49.69 43.40
C LEU A 601 -15.72 -50.29 43.38
N PHE A 602 -16.56 -49.90 42.41
CA PHE A 602 -17.94 -50.34 42.32
C PHE A 602 -18.12 -51.19 41.07
N LEU A 603 -18.31 -52.50 41.25
CA LEU A 603 -18.69 -53.45 40.20
C LEU A 603 -20.17 -53.81 40.36
N HIS A 604 -20.95 -53.64 39.30
CA HIS A 604 -22.40 -53.85 39.27
C HIS A 604 -22.76 -54.57 37.95
N SER A 605 -23.72 -55.50 38.00
CA SER A 605 -24.29 -56.20 36.86
C SER A 605 -25.79 -56.44 37.14
N ASP A 606 -26.63 -56.26 36.13
CA ASP A 606 -28.09 -56.35 36.27
C ASP A 606 -28.60 -57.80 36.36
N GLU A 607 -27.80 -58.78 35.95
CA GLU A 607 -28.10 -60.21 36.09
C GLU A 607 -27.15 -60.91 37.08
N GLN A 608 -25.84 -60.85 36.85
CA GLN A 608 -24.84 -61.50 37.70
C GLN A 608 -23.48 -60.78 37.64
N ALA A 609 -22.94 -60.40 38.80
CA ALA A 609 -21.56 -59.92 38.96
C ALA A 609 -20.75 -61.00 39.70
N ILE A 610 -19.76 -61.60 39.05
CA ILE A 610 -18.92 -62.68 39.61
C ILE A 610 -17.52 -62.14 39.91
N ILE A 611 -17.10 -62.20 41.18
CA ILE A 611 -15.71 -62.03 41.60
C ILE A 611 -15.24 -63.40 42.11
N ASN A 612 -14.34 -64.05 41.38
CA ASN A 612 -13.89 -65.41 41.67
C ASN A 612 -12.36 -65.44 41.85
N SER A 613 -11.91 -66.02 42.95
CA SER A 613 -10.50 -66.27 43.25
C SER A 613 -10.35 -67.73 43.64
N LYS A 614 -9.32 -68.42 43.11
CA LYS A 614 -8.98 -69.79 43.53
C LYS A 614 -8.29 -69.84 44.90
N GLY A 615 -8.02 -68.67 45.50
CA GLY A 615 -7.44 -68.46 46.83
C GLY A 615 -8.44 -67.87 47.83
N THR A 616 -8.30 -66.59 48.20
CA THR A 616 -9.13 -65.92 49.24
C THR A 616 -9.67 -64.55 48.82
N ALA A 617 -10.79 -64.10 49.44
CA ALA A 617 -11.46 -62.79 49.24
C ALA A 617 -12.19 -62.31 50.53
N GLU A 618 -12.06 -61.04 50.93
CA GLU A 618 -12.55 -60.49 52.22
C GLU A 618 -13.16 -59.07 52.12
N VAL A 619 -14.22 -58.77 52.90
CA VAL A 619 -14.93 -57.47 52.98
C VAL A 619 -15.42 -57.23 54.41
N HIS A 620 -15.23 -56.02 54.94
CA HIS A 620 -15.55 -55.73 56.34
C HIS A 620 -16.18 -54.33 56.53
N GLY A 621 -16.99 -54.15 57.58
CA GLY A 621 -17.63 -52.86 57.91
C GLY A 621 -18.11 -52.81 59.36
N THR A 622 -18.14 -51.62 59.95
CA THR A 622 -17.74 -51.46 61.35
C THR A 622 -18.83 -51.43 62.42
N THR A 623 -20.10 -51.43 62.05
CA THR A 623 -21.19 -51.54 63.04
C THR A 623 -22.37 -52.42 62.62
N GLY A 624 -22.23 -53.24 61.57
CA GLY A 624 -23.28 -54.16 61.14
C GLY A 624 -24.47 -53.44 60.47
N ASN A 625 -24.66 -53.70 59.18
CA ASN A 625 -25.71 -53.08 58.37
C ASN A 625 -27.07 -53.78 58.58
N LYS A 626 -28.16 -53.03 58.83
CA LYS A 626 -29.53 -53.51 58.50
C LYS A 626 -30.45 -52.41 57.96
N GLN A 627 -31.24 -52.82 56.97
CA GLN A 627 -31.93 -52.02 55.94
C GLN A 627 -33.45 -52.25 55.98
N THR A 628 -34.25 -51.28 55.51
CA THR A 628 -35.55 -51.43 54.76
C THR A 628 -36.22 -50.06 54.51
N ASN A 629 -37.08 -49.76 53.52
CA ASN A 629 -37.28 -50.03 52.08
C ASN A 629 -38.76 -49.66 51.72
N LYS A 630 -38.94 -48.77 50.71
CA LYS A 630 -40.15 -48.40 49.90
C LYS A 630 -40.99 -47.15 50.32
N GLY A 631 -41.33 -46.22 49.42
CA GLY A 631 -41.02 -46.14 47.98
C GLY A 631 -41.49 -44.88 47.19
N VAL A 632 -40.65 -44.53 46.20
CA VAL A 632 -40.84 -44.12 44.77
C VAL A 632 -41.75 -42.95 44.34
N SER A 633 -41.11 -41.90 43.80
CA SER A 633 -41.22 -41.44 42.40
C SER A 633 -39.88 -40.79 41.97
N TYR A 634 -39.50 -40.86 40.68
CA TYR A 634 -38.08 -40.75 40.26
C TYR A 634 -37.67 -39.33 39.80
N GLU A 635 -36.76 -38.73 40.57
CA GLU A 635 -35.87 -37.64 40.18
C GLU A 635 -34.46 -38.21 39.96
N THR A 636 -33.65 -37.57 39.12
CA THR A 636 -32.20 -37.83 39.05
C THR A 636 -31.59 -37.70 40.46
N VAL A 637 -31.20 -38.83 41.06
CA VAL A 637 -30.70 -38.93 42.44
C VAL A 637 -29.56 -37.94 42.66
N LYS A 638 -29.80 -36.93 43.50
CA LYS A 638 -28.75 -36.02 43.97
C LYS A 638 -27.75 -36.85 44.80
N PRO A 639 -26.44 -36.77 44.54
CA PRO A 639 -25.45 -37.53 45.28
C PRO A 639 -25.50 -37.18 46.79
N GLU A 640 -25.18 -38.11 47.68
CA GLU A 640 -25.42 -37.95 49.13
C GLU A 640 -24.12 -37.65 49.94
N ILE A 641 -24.26 -37.02 51.11
CA ILE A 641 -23.24 -36.98 52.19
C ILE A 641 -23.74 -37.89 53.31
N GLU A 642 -23.30 -39.14 53.31
CA GLU A 642 -23.83 -40.19 54.20
C GLU A 642 -23.25 -40.14 55.63
N ALA A 643 -22.13 -39.44 55.84
CA ALA A 643 -21.53 -39.35 57.16
C ALA A 643 -22.37 -38.47 58.09
N LYS A 644 -22.53 -38.91 59.34
CA LYS A 644 -23.13 -38.14 60.44
C LYS A 644 -22.17 -37.13 61.09
N CYS A 645 -21.00 -36.97 60.50
CA CYS A 645 -20.07 -35.87 60.74
C CYS A 645 -19.91 -35.14 59.41
N ILE A 646 -20.41 -33.91 59.31
CA ILE A 646 -20.34 -33.11 58.09
C ILE A 646 -19.17 -32.14 58.18
N VAL A 647 -18.44 -32.00 57.08
CA VAL A 647 -17.33 -31.07 56.95
C VAL A 647 -17.66 -30.03 55.89
N TYR A 648 -17.76 -28.77 56.29
CA TYR A 648 -17.89 -27.63 55.39
C TYR A 648 -16.54 -26.94 55.24
N PHE A 649 -16.12 -26.71 53.99
CA PHE A 649 -14.87 -26.05 53.68
C PHE A 649 -15.05 -24.54 53.62
N ARG A 650 -14.18 -23.80 54.31
CA ARG A 650 -14.17 -22.34 54.35
C ARG A 650 -12.75 -21.82 54.17
N PRO A 651 -12.55 -20.57 53.70
CA PRO A 651 -11.21 -20.03 53.60
C PRO A 651 -10.54 -19.87 54.97
N LYS A 652 -9.23 -19.60 54.99
CA LYS A 652 -8.49 -19.30 56.23
C LYS A 652 -9.09 -18.09 56.97
N LYS A 653 -8.83 -18.00 58.27
CA LYS A 653 -9.24 -16.86 59.09
C LYS A 653 -8.63 -15.57 58.53
N GLY A 654 -9.48 -14.56 58.32
CA GLY A 654 -9.06 -13.26 57.78
C GLY A 654 -8.63 -13.30 56.32
N TRP A 655 -8.99 -14.34 55.56
CA TRP A 655 -8.76 -14.39 54.11
C TRP A 655 -9.42 -13.21 53.41
N GLN A 656 -8.64 -12.51 52.58
CA GLN A 656 -9.16 -11.47 51.70
C GLN A 656 -8.74 -11.72 50.25
N GLY A 657 -8.63 -12.98 49.83
CA GLY A 657 -8.38 -13.32 48.43
C GLY A 657 -6.91 -13.34 48.00
N GLU A 658 -5.94 -13.29 48.92
CA GLU A 658 -4.51 -13.21 48.57
C GLU A 658 -3.92 -14.50 47.98
N ASP A 659 -4.33 -15.67 48.50
CA ASP A 659 -3.59 -16.93 48.26
C ASP A 659 -4.32 -17.92 47.33
N CYS A 660 -5.62 -17.70 47.08
CA CYS A 660 -6.46 -18.55 46.24
C CYS A 660 -7.79 -17.85 45.93
N GLY A 661 -8.49 -18.28 44.88
CA GLY A 661 -9.93 -18.00 44.74
C GLY A 661 -10.74 -19.00 45.57
N PHE A 662 -11.74 -18.52 46.33
CA PHE A 662 -12.59 -19.40 47.14
C PHE A 662 -14.05 -18.93 47.13
N ASP A 663 -14.99 -19.83 46.83
CA ASP A 663 -16.42 -19.51 46.74
C ASP A 663 -17.28 -20.56 47.46
N TRP A 664 -18.35 -20.12 48.12
CA TRP A 664 -19.25 -21.01 48.88
C TRP A 664 -20.63 -20.38 49.09
N MET A 665 -21.65 -21.21 49.29
CA MET A 665 -22.97 -20.73 49.67
C MET A 665 -22.93 -20.09 51.07
N ARG A 666 -23.18 -18.78 51.17
CA ARG A 666 -23.19 -18.08 52.48
C ARG A 666 -24.41 -18.50 53.29
N ASP A 667 -24.17 -19.01 54.49
CA ASP A 667 -25.19 -19.39 55.46
C ASP A 667 -24.98 -18.74 56.85
N GLN A 668 -24.17 -17.68 56.91
CA GLN A 668 -23.85 -16.93 58.13
C GLN A 668 -23.11 -17.77 59.19
N ASP A 669 -22.10 -18.52 58.73
CA ASP A 669 -21.31 -19.44 59.54
C ASP A 669 -19.81 -19.11 59.61
N THR A 670 -19.38 -18.00 58.99
CA THR A 670 -17.99 -17.53 59.00
C THR A 670 -17.57 -17.00 60.38
N ASN A 671 -18.54 -16.56 61.20
CA ASN A 671 -18.32 -16.20 62.60
C ASN A 671 -17.70 -17.34 63.43
N LEU A 672 -17.97 -18.61 63.07
CA LEU A 672 -17.40 -19.78 63.73
C LEU A 672 -15.88 -19.86 63.56
N ILE A 673 -15.34 -19.29 62.47
CA ILE A 673 -13.91 -19.29 62.14
C ILE A 673 -13.23 -18.04 62.72
N THR A 674 -13.87 -16.88 62.60
CA THR A 674 -13.26 -15.60 62.98
C THR A 674 -13.37 -15.34 64.49
N GLY A 675 -14.42 -15.85 65.13
CA GLY A 675 -14.80 -15.52 66.50
C GLY A 675 -15.55 -14.19 66.64
N SER A 676 -15.82 -13.49 65.52
CA SER A 676 -16.50 -12.20 65.51
C SER A 676 -17.98 -12.37 65.19
N SER A 677 -18.87 -11.77 66.00
CA SER A 677 -20.33 -11.86 65.84
C SER A 677 -20.88 -11.15 64.60
N ALA A 678 -20.09 -10.25 63.99
CA ALA A 678 -20.43 -9.54 62.77
C ALA A 678 -19.26 -9.67 61.78
N VAL A 679 -19.45 -10.48 60.73
CA VAL A 679 -18.52 -10.60 59.60
C VAL A 679 -19.21 -10.00 58.39
N PHE A 680 -18.66 -8.90 57.87
CA PHE A 680 -19.18 -8.26 56.67
C PHE A 680 -19.13 -9.23 55.46
N GLY A 681 -20.22 -9.28 54.69
CA GLY A 681 -20.36 -10.18 53.54
C GLY A 681 -20.95 -11.57 53.83
N ASP A 682 -20.97 -12.01 55.09
CA ASP A 682 -21.47 -13.34 55.48
C ASP A 682 -22.98 -13.37 55.75
N ALA A 683 -23.77 -12.68 54.93
CA ALA A 683 -25.23 -12.74 55.00
C ALA A 683 -25.76 -13.99 54.29
N LYS A 684 -26.79 -14.64 54.85
CA LYS A 684 -27.44 -15.80 54.21
C LYS A 684 -27.93 -15.41 52.81
N TYR A 685 -27.45 -16.09 51.77
CA TYR A 685 -27.82 -15.74 50.38
C TYR A 685 -29.33 -15.80 50.13
N LYS A 686 -30.06 -16.72 50.78
CA LYS A 686 -31.52 -16.78 50.72
C LYS A 686 -32.20 -15.47 51.13
N ASN A 687 -31.57 -14.65 51.98
CA ASN A 687 -32.18 -13.43 52.51
C ASN A 687 -31.81 -12.17 51.70
N ILE A 688 -30.77 -12.24 50.87
CA ILE A 688 -30.21 -11.07 50.17
C ILE A 688 -30.24 -11.18 48.64
N VAL A 689 -30.53 -12.35 48.08
CA VAL A 689 -30.79 -12.50 46.62
C VAL A 689 -32.18 -11.95 46.31
N GLY A 690 -32.30 -11.09 45.31
CA GLY A 690 -33.57 -10.46 44.96
C GLY A 690 -33.41 -9.42 43.85
N LYS A 691 -34.49 -9.09 43.14
CA LYS A 691 -34.44 -8.08 42.07
C LYS A 691 -34.48 -6.66 42.64
N GLN A 692 -33.81 -5.76 41.95
CA GLN A 692 -33.86 -4.32 42.22
C GLN A 692 -35.00 -3.63 41.46
N TYR A 693 -35.67 -2.67 42.09
CA TYR A 693 -36.80 -1.89 41.54
C TYR A 693 -36.55 -0.39 41.67
N LYS A 694 -37.25 0.39 40.84
CA LYS A 694 -37.16 1.86 40.83
C LYS A 694 -37.89 2.54 41.98
N GLU A 695 -38.84 1.84 42.61
CA GLU A 695 -39.71 2.34 43.67
C GLU A 695 -40.03 1.26 44.73
N PRO A 696 -40.43 1.64 45.96
CA PRO A 696 -40.68 0.70 47.05
C PRO A 696 -41.94 -0.18 46.85
N THR A 697 -42.77 0.09 45.84
CA THR A 697 -43.94 -0.74 45.50
C THR A 697 -43.59 -1.94 44.62
N PHE A 698 -42.34 -2.05 44.18
CA PHE A 698 -41.84 -3.14 43.31
C PHE A 698 -42.59 -3.31 41.98
N ALA A 699 -43.13 -2.22 41.41
CA ALA A 699 -43.88 -2.27 40.16
C ALA A 699 -42.98 -2.31 38.91
N THR A 700 -41.87 -1.57 38.93
CA THR A 700 -40.95 -1.40 37.79
C THR A 700 -39.55 -1.83 38.15
N LEU A 701 -38.99 -2.77 37.39
CA LEU A 701 -37.61 -3.21 37.56
C LEU A 701 -36.62 -2.09 37.24
N GLU A 702 -35.52 -2.05 37.99
CA GLU A 702 -34.37 -1.23 37.59
C GLU A 702 -33.64 -1.92 36.42
N THR A 703 -33.45 -1.18 35.34
CA THR A 703 -32.84 -1.66 34.09
C THR A 703 -31.56 -0.90 33.74
N GLY A 704 -31.15 0.07 34.55
CA GLY A 704 -29.86 0.74 34.43
C GLY A 704 -28.73 -0.13 35.01
N ILE A 705 -27.65 -0.30 34.24
CA ILE A 705 -26.49 -1.15 34.61
C ILE A 705 -25.72 -0.57 35.81
N ASN A 706 -25.73 0.76 35.94
CA ASN A 706 -25.01 1.52 36.96
C ASN A 706 -25.96 2.25 37.93
N ASP A 707 -27.28 2.00 37.83
CA ASP A 707 -28.28 2.65 38.67
C ASP A 707 -28.53 1.84 39.95
N PHE A 708 -28.48 2.55 41.08
CA PHE A 708 -28.91 2.05 42.38
C PHE A 708 -30.06 2.91 42.92
N LYS A 709 -31.23 2.30 43.16
CA LYS A 709 -32.43 2.97 43.70
C LYS A 709 -32.78 2.53 45.12
N GLY A 710 -32.16 1.45 45.62
CA GLY A 710 -32.29 1.01 47.01
C GLY A 710 -33.49 0.13 47.35
N PHE A 711 -34.36 -0.18 46.38
CA PHE A 711 -35.55 -1.01 46.59
C PHE A 711 -35.32 -2.44 46.06
N PHE A 712 -35.22 -3.43 46.94
CA PHE A 712 -35.00 -4.83 46.59
C PHE A 712 -36.14 -5.71 47.13
N ASP A 713 -36.74 -6.53 46.28
CA ASP A 713 -37.68 -7.57 46.74
C ASP A 713 -36.92 -8.89 46.97
N THR A 714 -36.61 -9.15 48.25
CA THR A 714 -36.01 -10.41 48.71
C THR A 714 -37.04 -11.38 49.29
N THR A 715 -38.33 -11.05 49.23
CA THR A 715 -39.41 -11.84 49.84
C THR A 715 -40.02 -12.86 48.88
N ASN A 716 -39.99 -12.59 47.57
CA ASN A 716 -40.45 -13.50 46.51
C ASN A 716 -39.29 -13.96 45.61
N ASN A 717 -38.20 -14.41 46.24
CA ASN A 717 -36.93 -14.70 45.56
C ASN A 717 -36.67 -16.20 45.32
N ASP A 718 -37.62 -17.09 45.60
CA ASP A 718 -37.39 -18.54 45.57
C ASP A 718 -36.86 -19.03 44.22
N MET A 719 -37.38 -18.55 43.09
CA MET A 719 -36.85 -18.94 41.77
C MET A 719 -35.41 -18.43 41.52
N LEU A 720 -35.08 -17.23 42.01
CA LEU A 720 -33.74 -16.65 41.87
C LEU A 720 -32.74 -17.36 42.78
N TYR A 721 -33.17 -17.67 44.01
CA TYR A 721 -32.38 -18.45 44.95
C TYR A 721 -32.18 -19.89 44.47
N GLN A 722 -33.19 -20.55 43.91
CA GLN A 722 -33.03 -21.88 43.29
C GLN A 722 -32.11 -21.83 42.06
N SER A 723 -32.17 -20.76 41.27
CA SER A 723 -31.23 -20.56 40.15
C SER A 723 -29.79 -20.41 40.65
N LEU A 724 -29.56 -19.63 41.72
CA LEU A 724 -28.24 -19.52 42.36
C LEU A 724 -27.78 -20.86 42.96
N LYS A 725 -28.68 -21.64 43.56
CA LYS A 725 -28.36 -22.98 44.09
C LYS A 725 -27.79 -23.91 43.01
N ASN A 726 -28.25 -23.77 41.76
CA ASN A 726 -27.80 -24.62 40.66
C ASN A 726 -26.35 -24.32 40.21
N GLU A 727 -25.77 -23.17 40.57
CA GLU A 727 -24.34 -22.87 40.35
C GLU A 727 -23.42 -23.67 41.29
N TYR A 728 -23.97 -24.14 42.41
CA TYR A 728 -23.25 -24.92 43.40
C TYR A 728 -23.58 -26.40 43.23
N ASN A 729 -22.56 -27.25 43.26
CA ASN A 729 -22.80 -28.68 43.36
C ASN A 729 -23.44 -28.98 44.71
N THR A 730 -24.64 -29.55 44.66
CA THR A 730 -25.40 -29.94 45.85
C THR A 730 -25.35 -31.43 46.05
N HIS A 731 -25.20 -31.82 47.32
CA HIS A 731 -25.43 -33.17 47.78
C HIS A 731 -26.60 -33.19 48.76
N LEU A 732 -27.35 -34.28 48.82
CA LEU A 732 -28.39 -34.47 49.84
C LEU A 732 -27.73 -34.93 51.15
N ILE A 733 -28.18 -34.45 52.31
CA ILE A 733 -27.75 -35.00 53.62
C ILE A 733 -28.87 -35.93 54.12
N PRO A 734 -28.76 -37.26 53.93
CA PRO A 734 -29.91 -38.17 54.06
C PRO A 734 -30.46 -38.28 55.49
N TRP A 735 -29.67 -37.95 56.50
CA TRP A 735 -30.06 -38.05 57.90
C TRP A 735 -30.47 -36.70 58.52
N LYS A 736 -30.31 -35.58 57.82
CA LYS A 736 -30.59 -34.24 58.34
C LYS A 736 -31.77 -33.61 57.61
N THR A 737 -32.83 -33.30 58.36
CA THR A 737 -34.13 -32.87 57.82
C THR A 737 -34.33 -31.37 58.03
N LYS A 738 -34.92 -30.68 57.04
CA LYS A 738 -35.31 -29.28 57.19
C LYS A 738 -36.51 -29.21 58.13
N LYS A 739 -36.45 -28.31 59.12
CA LYS A 739 -37.53 -28.10 60.09
C LYS A 739 -38.16 -26.71 59.91
N ASP A 740 -39.44 -26.58 60.23
CA ASP A 740 -40.13 -25.30 60.32
C ASP A 740 -39.71 -24.52 61.59
N ALA A 741 -40.24 -23.31 61.75
CA ALA A 741 -39.88 -22.42 62.85
C ALA A 741 -40.23 -22.95 64.25
N ILE A 742 -41.04 -24.01 64.35
CA ILE A 742 -41.45 -24.66 65.61
C ILE A 742 -40.83 -26.06 65.78
N GLY A 743 -39.91 -26.47 64.89
CA GLY A 743 -39.09 -27.67 65.02
C GLY A 743 -39.64 -28.94 64.34
N VAL A 744 -40.72 -28.83 63.57
CA VAL A 744 -41.36 -29.94 62.86
C VAL A 744 -40.73 -30.12 61.48
N ASP A 745 -40.51 -31.35 61.03
CA ASP A 745 -39.92 -31.62 59.72
C ASP A 745 -40.80 -31.11 58.57
N LEU A 746 -40.22 -30.31 57.68
CA LEU A 746 -40.83 -29.84 56.45
C LEU A 746 -40.96 -31.00 55.46
N LYS A 747 -42.10 -31.05 54.77
CA LYS A 747 -42.42 -32.10 53.79
C LYS A 747 -42.66 -31.49 52.41
N ASP A 748 -42.25 -32.19 51.36
CA ASP A 748 -42.53 -31.79 49.97
C ASP A 748 -44.00 -32.07 49.58
N ALA A 749 -44.36 -31.72 48.34
CA ALA A 749 -45.71 -31.93 47.81
C ALA A 749 -46.15 -33.41 47.76
N SER A 750 -45.21 -34.37 47.88
CA SER A 750 -45.47 -35.81 47.98
C SER A 750 -45.61 -36.31 49.42
N GLY A 751 -45.40 -35.44 50.41
CA GLY A 751 -45.41 -35.78 51.83
C GLY A 751 -44.10 -36.37 52.35
N SER A 752 -43.05 -36.42 51.53
CA SER A 752 -41.72 -36.89 51.90
C SER A 752 -40.96 -35.81 52.67
N VAL A 753 -40.17 -36.20 53.67
CA VAL A 753 -39.39 -35.24 54.46
C VAL A 753 -38.32 -34.60 53.59
N ILE A 754 -38.25 -33.27 53.62
CA ILE A 754 -37.25 -32.51 52.87
C ILE A 754 -35.94 -32.54 53.65
N HIS A 755 -34.92 -33.15 53.06
CA HIS A 755 -33.59 -33.17 53.64
C HIS A 755 -32.82 -31.86 53.40
N GLU A 756 -31.84 -31.57 54.26
CA GLU A 756 -30.92 -30.45 54.07
C GLU A 756 -30.02 -30.69 52.85
N ASP A 757 -29.76 -29.61 52.10
CA ASP A 757 -28.82 -29.62 50.99
C ASP A 757 -27.42 -29.28 51.52
N TYR A 758 -26.43 -30.12 51.22
CA TYR A 758 -25.01 -29.78 51.37
C TYR A 758 -24.52 -29.06 50.12
N PHE A 759 -24.12 -27.80 50.26
CA PHE A 759 -23.52 -27.02 49.18
C PHE A 759 -22.00 -27.17 49.19
N CYS A 760 -21.45 -27.70 48.10
CA CYS A 760 -20.01 -27.84 47.96
C CYS A 760 -19.37 -26.46 47.71
N SER A 761 -18.30 -26.16 48.45
CA SER A 761 -17.47 -24.98 48.19
C SER A 761 -16.60 -25.19 46.95
N TRP A 762 -16.04 -24.11 46.42
CA TRP A 762 -15.15 -24.06 45.27
C TRP A 762 -13.83 -23.39 45.61
N LEU A 763 -12.74 -23.89 45.04
CA LEU A 763 -11.37 -23.42 45.19
C LEU A 763 -10.73 -23.21 43.81
N SER A 764 -9.89 -22.20 43.68
CA SER A 764 -9.09 -21.89 42.50
C SER A 764 -7.62 -21.75 42.88
N LEU A 765 -6.77 -22.60 42.30
CA LEU A 765 -5.34 -22.67 42.58
C LEU A 765 -4.55 -22.91 41.30
N TYR A 766 -3.39 -22.29 41.17
CA TYR A 766 -2.46 -22.61 40.10
C TYR A 766 -1.67 -23.88 40.41
N PRO A 767 -1.20 -24.62 39.40
CA PRO A 767 -0.36 -25.78 39.62
C PRO A 767 1.06 -25.34 40.01
N SER A 768 1.70 -26.03 40.95
CA SER A 768 3.12 -25.79 41.33
C SER A 768 4.10 -26.30 40.28
N LYS A 769 3.67 -27.24 39.42
CA LYS A 769 4.44 -27.77 38.30
C LYS A 769 3.61 -27.81 37.01
N LYS A 770 4.25 -27.57 35.87
CA LYS A 770 3.66 -27.75 34.54
C LYS A 770 3.57 -29.24 34.21
N SER A 771 2.82 -29.62 33.17
CA SER A 771 2.70 -31.01 32.69
C SER A 771 4.03 -31.73 32.39
N ASN A 772 5.11 -30.99 32.12
CA ASN A 772 6.48 -31.50 31.93
C ASN A 772 7.31 -31.56 33.24
N ASN A 773 6.66 -31.43 34.40
CA ASN A 773 7.24 -31.44 35.75
C ASN A 773 8.16 -30.26 36.12
N THR A 774 8.20 -29.18 35.31
CA THR A 774 8.96 -27.97 35.65
C THR A 774 8.17 -27.09 36.64
N PRO A 775 8.81 -26.50 37.67
CA PRO A 775 8.16 -25.51 38.53
C PRO A 775 7.56 -24.35 37.74
N THR A 776 6.34 -23.95 38.09
CA THR A 776 5.58 -22.93 37.36
C THR A 776 5.90 -21.50 37.77
N GLY A 777 6.40 -21.30 38.99
CA GLY A 777 6.69 -19.97 39.54
C GLY A 777 5.47 -19.20 40.04
N PHE A 778 4.26 -19.78 39.99
CA PHE A 778 3.05 -19.14 40.52
C PHE A 778 3.08 -19.10 42.05
N SER A 779 2.62 -17.99 42.64
CA SER A 779 2.62 -17.76 44.09
C SER A 779 1.44 -18.42 44.81
N ASN A 780 0.30 -18.60 44.13
CA ASN A 780 -0.96 -19.16 44.64
C ASN A 780 -1.15 -20.64 44.25
N THR A 781 -0.12 -21.45 44.54
CA THR A 781 -0.12 -22.90 44.29
C THR A 781 -0.58 -23.72 45.50
N LYS A 782 -0.74 -23.06 46.66
CA LYS A 782 -1.22 -23.66 47.90
C LYS A 782 -2.26 -22.76 48.57
N ALA A 783 -3.30 -23.36 49.14
CA ALA A 783 -4.28 -22.67 49.98
C ALA A 783 -4.32 -23.30 51.38
N THR A 784 -4.35 -22.45 52.41
CA THR A 784 -4.73 -22.89 53.75
C THR A 784 -6.22 -22.62 53.94
N ILE A 785 -6.95 -23.60 54.44
CA ILE A 785 -8.41 -23.54 54.62
C ILE A 785 -8.82 -23.96 56.03
N SER A 786 -9.98 -23.47 56.43
CA SER A 786 -10.65 -23.82 57.68
C SER A 786 -11.75 -24.84 57.43
N LEU A 787 -12.03 -25.66 58.42
CA LEU A 787 -13.14 -26.61 58.36
C LEU A 787 -14.19 -26.23 59.42
N ILE A 788 -15.46 -26.21 59.03
CA ILE A 788 -16.57 -26.20 59.99
C ILE A 788 -17.11 -27.62 60.09
N ILE A 789 -17.17 -28.13 61.31
CA ILE A 789 -17.58 -29.50 61.59
C ILE A 789 -18.94 -29.50 62.28
N ASP A 790 -19.86 -30.32 61.76
CA ASP A 790 -21.19 -30.58 62.31
C ASP A 790 -21.29 -32.06 62.69
N ILE A 791 -21.29 -32.39 63.98
CA ILE A 791 -21.12 -33.78 64.47
C ILE A 791 -22.40 -34.26 65.17
N GLU A 792 -23.11 -35.15 64.49
CA GLU A 792 -24.16 -35.98 65.08
C GLU A 792 -23.57 -37.32 65.56
N GLU A 793 -22.59 -37.88 64.84
CA GLU A 793 -21.83 -39.09 65.23
C GLU A 793 -20.33 -38.87 65.00
N GLU A 794 -19.53 -39.11 66.05
CA GLU A 794 -18.08 -38.91 66.01
C GLU A 794 -17.40 -39.95 65.11
N PRO A 795 -16.56 -39.53 64.15
CA PRO A 795 -15.65 -40.44 63.47
C PRO A 795 -14.44 -40.73 64.35
N ASP A 796 -13.79 -41.88 64.14
CA ASP A 796 -12.47 -42.13 64.71
C ASP A 796 -11.44 -41.16 64.13
N VAL A 797 -11.54 -40.85 62.84
CA VAL A 797 -10.73 -39.82 62.18
C VAL A 797 -11.44 -39.30 60.93
N LEU A 798 -11.27 -38.01 60.62
CA LEU A 798 -11.60 -37.48 59.30
C LEU A 798 -10.38 -37.65 58.40
N ARG A 799 -10.54 -38.33 57.26
CA ARG A 799 -9.44 -38.59 56.33
C ARG A 799 -9.74 -38.04 54.94
N PHE A 800 -8.83 -37.23 54.42
CA PHE A 800 -8.86 -36.82 53.02
C PHE A 800 -8.52 -38.00 52.12
N GLU A 801 -9.29 -38.13 51.04
CA GLU A 801 -9.00 -39.15 50.05
C GLU A 801 -7.79 -38.76 49.20
N ASP A 802 -7.02 -39.77 48.78
CA ASP A 802 -5.89 -39.56 47.91
C ASP A 802 -6.32 -38.90 46.59
N ASN A 803 -5.51 -37.93 46.16
CA ASN A 803 -5.74 -37.17 44.95
C ASN A 803 -4.39 -36.90 44.27
N SER A 804 -4.24 -37.33 43.01
CA SER A 804 -3.00 -37.19 42.25
C SER A 804 -2.64 -35.73 41.91
N PHE A 805 -3.59 -34.81 42.01
CA PHE A 805 -3.39 -33.39 41.73
C PHE A 805 -3.08 -32.55 42.97
N PHE A 806 -3.37 -33.05 44.18
CA PHE A 806 -3.22 -32.27 45.41
C PHE A 806 -2.47 -33.01 46.52
N ILE A 807 -1.59 -32.30 47.20
CA ILE A 807 -1.10 -32.72 48.52
C ILE A 807 -1.93 -32.01 49.58
N ILE A 808 -2.53 -32.78 50.48
CA ILE A 808 -3.37 -32.26 51.56
C ILE A 808 -2.69 -32.57 52.90
N THR A 809 -2.39 -31.53 53.66
CA THR A 809 -1.66 -31.65 54.93
C THR A 809 -2.45 -30.95 56.05
N PRO A 810 -2.78 -31.65 57.16
CA PRO A 810 -2.60 -33.08 57.38
C PRO A 810 -3.64 -33.91 56.59
N LYS A 811 -3.28 -35.15 56.23
CA LYS A 811 -4.19 -36.08 55.54
C LYS A 811 -5.32 -36.60 56.44
N GLU A 812 -5.09 -36.59 57.75
CA GLU A 812 -6.01 -37.04 58.79
C GLU A 812 -6.19 -35.96 59.85
N ILE A 813 -7.42 -35.80 60.32
CA ILE A 813 -7.81 -34.82 61.33
C ILE A 813 -8.64 -35.52 62.39
N ASN A 814 -8.18 -35.43 63.63
CA ASN A 814 -8.95 -35.91 64.77
C ASN A 814 -9.97 -34.84 65.17
N VAL A 815 -11.23 -35.22 65.29
CA VAL A 815 -12.31 -34.32 65.70
C VAL A 815 -13.11 -34.95 66.82
N THR A 816 -13.37 -34.16 67.86
CA THR A 816 -14.16 -34.58 69.03
C THR A 816 -15.09 -33.45 69.42
N GLY A 817 -16.36 -33.74 69.67
CA GLY A 817 -17.35 -32.70 69.92
C GLY A 817 -18.80 -33.11 69.66
N LYS A 818 -19.17 -34.39 69.77
CA LYS A 818 -20.56 -34.86 69.64
C LYS A 818 -21.51 -33.98 70.46
N GLY A 819 -22.59 -33.50 69.84
CA GLY A 819 -23.61 -32.67 70.50
C GLY A 819 -23.22 -31.20 70.74
N LYS A 820 -22.03 -30.76 70.30
CA LYS A 820 -21.75 -29.33 70.16
C LYS A 820 -22.48 -28.81 68.92
N SER A 821 -23.03 -27.59 69.00
CA SER A 821 -23.40 -26.85 67.79
C SER A 821 -22.18 -26.74 66.85
N LYS A 822 -22.41 -26.60 65.54
CA LYS A 822 -21.36 -26.43 64.52
C LYS A 822 -20.18 -25.61 65.06
N PHE A 823 -18.96 -26.16 64.94
CA PHE A 823 -17.74 -25.49 65.41
C PHE A 823 -16.64 -25.54 64.34
N ALA A 824 -15.71 -24.60 64.37
CA ALA A 824 -14.63 -24.53 63.38
C ALA A 824 -13.30 -25.08 63.90
N ILE A 825 -12.50 -25.61 62.98
CA ILE A 825 -11.09 -25.88 63.13
C ILE A 825 -10.37 -24.98 62.12
N SER A 826 -10.05 -23.78 62.58
CA SER A 826 -9.49 -22.72 61.71
C SER A 826 -8.09 -23.07 61.23
N ASP A 827 -7.80 -22.71 59.97
CA ASP A 827 -6.48 -22.76 59.34
C ASP A 827 -5.79 -24.13 59.43
N SER A 828 -6.58 -25.19 59.42
CA SER A 828 -6.17 -26.53 59.82
C SER A 828 -5.70 -27.42 58.67
N VAL A 829 -5.97 -27.03 57.43
CA VAL A 829 -5.65 -27.83 56.24
C VAL A 829 -4.98 -27.00 55.18
N THR A 830 -3.81 -27.44 54.70
CA THR A 830 -3.16 -26.89 53.51
C THR A 830 -3.38 -27.82 52.33
N ILE A 831 -3.86 -27.26 51.22
CA ILE A 831 -4.03 -27.92 49.92
C ILE A 831 -3.01 -27.33 48.96
N GLU A 832 -2.06 -28.14 48.51
CA GLU A 832 -1.08 -27.78 47.47
C GLU A 832 -1.46 -28.43 46.14
N CYS A 833 -1.58 -27.63 45.09
CA CYS A 833 -1.83 -28.10 43.73
C CYS A 833 -0.51 -28.48 43.06
N LEU A 834 -0.34 -29.74 42.70
CA LEU A 834 0.92 -30.27 42.16
C LEU A 834 1.08 -30.03 40.66
N GLN A 835 0.02 -30.28 39.90
CA GLN A 835 0.08 -30.27 38.45
C GLN A 835 -1.25 -29.80 37.86
N GLU A 836 -1.19 -29.37 36.60
CA GLU A 836 -2.34 -28.81 35.90
C GLU A 836 -3.40 -29.88 35.56
N PHE A 837 -4.67 -29.50 35.52
CA PHE A 837 -5.78 -30.39 35.15
C PHE A 837 -6.84 -29.70 34.31
N SER A 838 -7.33 -30.38 33.27
CA SER A 838 -8.23 -29.82 32.25
C SER A 838 -9.71 -29.86 32.62
N THR A 839 -10.09 -30.64 33.64
CA THR A 839 -11.47 -30.70 34.17
C THR A 839 -11.47 -30.40 35.65
N ASP A 840 -12.55 -29.79 36.16
CA ASP A 840 -12.72 -29.49 37.58
C ASP A 840 -12.46 -30.75 38.42
N GLN A 841 -11.68 -30.62 39.50
CA GLN A 841 -11.34 -31.70 40.40
C GLN A 841 -12.17 -31.63 41.68
N THR A 842 -12.20 -32.71 42.45
CA THR A 842 -12.82 -32.72 43.78
C THR A 842 -11.84 -33.21 44.84
N ILE A 843 -11.85 -32.52 45.96
CA ILE A 843 -11.24 -32.94 47.22
C ILE A 843 -12.38 -33.39 48.11
N SER A 844 -12.28 -34.60 48.64
CA SER A 844 -13.34 -35.20 49.44
C SER A 844 -12.73 -35.73 50.73
N ILE A 845 -13.44 -35.49 51.82
CA ILE A 845 -13.06 -35.90 53.15
C ILE A 845 -14.09 -36.90 53.66
N ASN A 846 -13.61 -38.01 54.19
CA ASN A 846 -14.44 -39.08 54.70
C ASN A 846 -14.37 -39.13 56.22
N ALA A 847 -15.51 -39.39 56.84
CA ALA A 847 -15.59 -39.89 58.20
C ALA A 847 -15.19 -41.36 58.20
N ILE A 848 -14.10 -41.68 58.89
CA ILE A 848 -13.63 -43.05 59.09
C ILE A 848 -14.11 -43.51 60.46
N THR A 849 -14.74 -44.68 60.51
CA THR A 849 -15.09 -45.36 61.76
C THR A 849 -14.48 -46.76 61.75
N LYS A 850 -14.07 -47.28 62.92
CA LYS A 850 -13.44 -48.58 63.10
C LYS A 850 -14.32 -49.50 63.92
N ASP A 851 -14.37 -50.78 63.59
CA ASP A 851 -15.03 -51.77 64.44
C ASP A 851 -14.07 -52.26 65.51
N VAL A 852 -14.64 -53.04 66.42
CA VAL A 852 -13.91 -53.85 67.40
C VAL A 852 -12.84 -54.77 66.78
N ALA A 853 -12.89 -55.08 65.47
CA ALA A 853 -11.87 -55.86 64.75
C ALA A 853 -10.82 -54.98 64.01
N GLY A 854 -10.94 -53.65 64.09
CA GLY A 854 -10.00 -52.69 63.51
C GLY A 854 -10.20 -52.41 62.01
N VAL A 855 -11.24 -52.95 61.38
CA VAL A 855 -11.59 -52.64 59.99
C VAL A 855 -12.05 -51.20 59.91
N GLU A 856 -11.83 -50.49 58.80
CA GLU A 856 -12.33 -49.13 58.59
C GLU A 856 -13.55 -49.07 57.65
N THR A 857 -14.62 -48.38 58.05
CA THR A 857 -15.71 -47.94 57.17
C THR A 857 -15.54 -46.47 56.83
N LYS A 858 -15.61 -46.12 55.53
CA LYS A 858 -15.48 -44.75 55.03
C LYS A 858 -16.84 -44.23 54.56
N LYS A 859 -17.28 -43.09 55.09
CA LYS A 859 -18.47 -42.37 54.61
C LYS A 859 -18.09 -40.95 54.21
N LEU A 860 -18.62 -40.46 53.08
CA LEU A 860 -18.36 -39.10 52.62
C LEU A 860 -18.90 -38.09 53.62
N ALA A 861 -18.02 -37.22 54.12
CA ALA A 861 -18.30 -36.21 55.14
C ALA A 861 -18.31 -34.78 54.59
N GLY A 862 -17.57 -34.53 53.51
CA GLY A 862 -17.59 -33.25 52.82
C GLY A 862 -16.91 -33.31 51.47
N ARG A 863 -17.22 -32.34 50.61
CA ARG A 863 -16.62 -32.20 49.29
C ARG A 863 -16.33 -30.73 48.95
N LEU A 864 -15.10 -30.48 48.51
CA LEU A 864 -14.60 -29.22 47.95
C LEU A 864 -14.30 -29.43 46.48
N TYR A 865 -14.80 -28.55 45.62
CA TYR A 865 -14.46 -28.56 44.19
C TYR A 865 -13.28 -27.64 43.93
N VAL A 866 -12.41 -28.02 43.00
CA VAL A 866 -11.29 -27.20 42.54
C VAL A 866 -11.46 -26.94 41.04
N TRP A 867 -11.54 -25.67 40.65
CA TRP A 867 -11.77 -25.28 39.26
C TRP A 867 -10.58 -25.65 38.37
N ALA A 868 -10.86 -26.13 37.15
CA ALA A 868 -9.81 -26.60 36.25
C ALA A 868 -8.77 -25.51 35.98
N ASN A 869 -7.50 -25.87 36.06
CA ASN A 869 -6.39 -24.92 35.97
C ASN A 869 -5.36 -25.28 34.89
N HIS A 870 -5.73 -26.11 33.91
CA HIS A 870 -4.90 -26.37 32.73
C HIS A 870 -4.47 -25.06 32.07
N THR A 871 -3.32 -25.08 31.39
CA THR A 871 -2.76 -23.91 30.67
C THR A 871 -3.80 -23.15 29.82
N ALA A 872 -4.82 -23.83 29.30
CA ALA A 872 -5.97 -23.25 28.60
C ALA A 872 -6.76 -22.17 29.39
N LYS A 873 -6.84 -22.34 30.72
CA LYS A 873 -7.50 -21.43 31.67
C LYS A 873 -6.49 -20.59 32.46
N GLN A 874 -5.19 -20.77 32.27
CA GLN A 874 -4.17 -19.89 32.84
C GLN A 874 -3.96 -18.73 31.86
N LYS A 875 -4.61 -17.60 32.13
CA LYS A 875 -4.61 -16.43 31.24
C LYS A 875 -3.62 -15.37 31.76
N GLU A 876 -3.16 -14.48 30.88
CA GLU A 876 -2.34 -13.32 31.26
C GLU A 876 -3.01 -12.04 30.77
N ALA A 877 -3.40 -11.16 31.71
CA ALA A 877 -3.88 -9.82 31.40
C ALA A 877 -2.70 -8.83 31.35
N LYS A 878 -2.51 -8.17 30.21
CA LYS A 878 -1.50 -7.12 30.05
C LYS A 878 -2.08 -5.78 30.49
N ILE A 879 -1.54 -5.20 31.54
CA ILE A 879 -2.06 -3.98 32.18
C ILE A 879 -1.01 -2.88 32.10
N LEU A 880 -1.43 -1.70 31.66
CA LEU A 880 -0.64 -0.48 31.65
C LEU A 880 -1.21 0.47 32.71
N LEU A 881 -0.40 0.84 33.69
CA LEU A 881 -0.68 1.93 34.62
C LEU A 881 -0.08 3.21 34.06
N VAL A 882 -0.85 4.29 34.02
CA VAL A 882 -0.42 5.58 33.49
C VAL A 882 -0.53 6.61 34.58
N ASP A 883 0.61 7.02 35.15
CA ASP A 883 0.68 8.10 36.12
C ASP A 883 0.79 9.44 35.39
N VAL A 884 -0.22 10.30 35.54
CA VAL A 884 -0.30 11.56 34.79
C VAL A 884 0.20 12.72 35.65
N ILE A 885 1.14 13.50 35.12
CA ILE A 885 1.54 14.78 35.69
C ILE A 885 0.73 15.86 34.96
N ALA A 886 -0.37 16.28 35.56
CA ALA A 886 -1.24 17.32 35.02
C ALA A 886 -0.70 18.73 35.31
N PRO A 887 -1.14 19.77 34.58
CA PRO A 887 -0.92 21.15 35.00
C PRO A 887 -1.47 21.34 36.41
N VAL A 888 -0.87 22.24 37.20
CA VAL A 888 -1.37 22.52 38.55
C VAL A 888 -2.75 23.20 38.42
N ILE A 889 -3.81 22.45 38.73
CA ILE A 889 -5.18 22.95 38.72
C ILE A 889 -5.59 23.33 40.14
N THR A 890 -5.52 22.36 41.06
CA THR A 890 -5.89 22.55 42.47
C THR A 890 -4.80 22.08 43.44
N THR A 891 -4.26 20.87 43.26
CA THR A 891 -3.34 20.27 44.24
C THR A 891 -1.89 20.14 43.75
N GLY A 892 -1.68 20.04 42.43
CA GLY A 892 -0.38 19.84 41.80
C GLY A 892 0.22 18.45 41.99
N ASN A 893 -0.53 17.50 42.54
CA ASN A 893 -0.02 16.16 42.78
C ASN A 893 0.03 15.36 41.46
N PRO A 894 1.07 14.53 41.24
CA PRO A 894 1.07 13.59 40.14
C PRO A 894 0.07 12.44 40.41
N GLY A 895 -0.32 11.77 39.33
CA GLY A 895 -0.95 10.46 39.40
C GLY A 895 -0.14 9.50 40.27
N ASN A 896 -0.84 8.66 41.03
CA ASN A 896 -0.21 7.69 41.91
C ASN A 896 -0.85 6.32 41.74
N SER A 897 -0.08 5.41 41.11
CA SER A 897 -0.41 4.02 40.86
C SER A 897 0.26 3.03 41.85
N VAL A 898 0.95 3.52 42.88
CA VAL A 898 1.67 2.67 43.85
C VAL A 898 0.72 1.69 44.53
N GLY A 899 1.13 0.42 44.60
CA GLY A 899 0.36 -0.67 45.22
C GLY A 899 -0.71 -1.31 44.33
N GLN A 900 -1.01 -0.73 43.17
CA GLN A 900 -2.11 -1.19 42.31
C GLN A 900 -1.80 -2.51 41.60
N GLN A 901 -0.54 -2.76 41.23
CA GLN A 901 -0.12 -4.06 40.69
C GLN A 901 -0.48 -5.22 41.63
N ALA A 902 -0.10 -5.13 42.91
CA ALA A 902 -0.37 -6.17 43.90
C ALA A 902 -1.88 -6.41 44.07
N LEU A 903 -2.69 -5.36 43.89
CA LEU A 903 -4.13 -5.43 44.00
C LEU A 903 -4.80 -6.11 42.79
N PHE A 904 -4.37 -5.80 41.56
CA PHE A 904 -4.84 -6.51 40.37
C PHE A 904 -4.46 -7.99 40.41
N GLU A 905 -3.21 -8.29 40.78
CA GLU A 905 -2.75 -9.67 40.99
C GLU A 905 -3.63 -10.39 42.02
N LYS A 906 -3.91 -9.76 43.17
CA LYS A 906 -4.73 -10.32 44.25
C LYS A 906 -6.12 -10.76 43.79
N TYR A 907 -6.80 -9.98 42.93
CA TYR A 907 -8.16 -10.31 42.50
C TYR A 907 -8.21 -11.21 41.26
N LEU A 908 -7.42 -10.91 40.23
CA LEU A 908 -7.45 -11.64 38.96
C LEU A 908 -6.88 -13.07 39.10
N ARG A 909 -5.97 -13.30 40.05
CA ARG A 909 -5.49 -14.65 40.37
C ARG A 909 -6.57 -15.60 40.89
N GLN A 910 -7.63 -15.08 41.51
CA GLN A 910 -8.78 -15.91 41.90
C GLN A 910 -9.43 -16.56 40.67
N ALA A 911 -9.36 -15.89 39.52
CA ALA A 911 -9.86 -16.31 38.22
C ALA A 911 -8.81 -16.97 37.32
N LEU A 912 -7.67 -17.39 37.86
CA LEU A 912 -6.54 -17.95 37.09
C LEU A 912 -6.02 -17.01 35.99
N ILE A 913 -6.02 -15.71 36.26
CA ILE A 913 -5.46 -14.68 35.40
C ILE A 913 -4.24 -14.06 36.10
N GLU A 914 -3.05 -14.27 35.54
CA GLU A 914 -1.86 -13.52 35.92
C GLU A 914 -1.90 -12.13 35.29
N THR A 915 -1.23 -11.16 35.92
CA THR A 915 -1.14 -9.81 35.36
C THR A 915 0.28 -9.45 35.01
N LYS A 916 0.47 -8.97 33.79
CA LYS A 916 1.72 -8.32 33.38
C LYS A 916 1.51 -6.81 33.44
N VAL A 917 1.98 -6.21 34.52
CA VAL A 917 1.80 -4.77 34.78
C VAL A 917 3.03 -3.99 34.36
N ILE A 918 2.81 -2.92 33.60
CA ILE A 918 3.82 -1.93 33.23
C ILE A 918 3.31 -0.56 33.70
N THR A 919 4.20 0.29 34.21
CA THR A 919 3.86 1.68 34.56
C THR A 919 4.60 2.63 33.63
N GLU A 920 3.86 3.58 33.05
CA GLU A 920 4.41 4.70 32.29
C GLU A 920 3.96 6.02 32.92
N THR A 921 4.75 7.07 32.74
CA THR A 921 4.41 8.42 33.20
C THR A 921 4.10 9.31 32.01
N VAL A 922 2.95 9.97 32.03
CA VAL A 922 2.54 10.94 31.01
C VAL A 922 2.61 12.34 31.60
N ASP A 923 3.63 13.09 31.21
CA ASP A 923 3.75 14.51 31.57
C ASP A 923 2.99 15.39 30.56
N ILE A 924 1.90 16.02 31.04
CA ILE A 924 1.11 17.03 30.33
C ILE A 924 1.07 18.35 31.11
N SER A 925 2.00 18.58 32.03
CA SER A 925 2.04 19.75 32.92
C SER A 925 2.08 21.09 32.17
N ALA A 926 2.61 21.10 30.95
CA ALA A 926 2.67 22.25 30.06
C ALA A 926 1.60 22.26 28.94
N ASP A 927 0.66 21.31 28.93
CA ASP A 927 -0.32 21.17 27.85
C ASP A 927 -1.50 22.14 28.02
N ALA A 928 -1.40 23.30 27.38
CA ALA A 928 -2.47 24.30 27.35
C ALA A 928 -3.76 23.78 26.69
N GLY A 929 -3.66 22.80 25.77
CA GLY A 929 -4.80 22.17 25.12
C GLY A 929 -5.61 21.31 26.09
N PHE A 930 -4.93 20.60 27.01
CA PHE A 930 -5.60 19.84 28.06
C PHE A 930 -6.45 20.74 28.96
N VAL A 931 -5.90 21.88 29.40
CA VAL A 931 -6.62 22.85 30.24
C VAL A 931 -7.86 23.39 29.54
N ALA A 932 -7.73 23.81 28.27
CA ALA A 932 -8.85 24.35 27.51
C ALA A 932 -9.98 23.33 27.32
N GLN A 933 -9.62 22.06 27.09
CA GLN A 933 -10.57 21.03 26.68
C GLN A 933 -11.23 20.30 27.85
N TYR A 934 -10.47 20.01 28.92
CA TYR A 934 -10.93 19.13 30.00
C TYR A 934 -11.05 19.82 31.36
N VAL A 935 -10.58 21.06 31.54
CA VAL A 935 -10.72 21.76 32.83
C VAL A 935 -11.94 22.68 32.82
N ARG A 936 -12.78 22.54 33.84
CA ARG A 936 -13.98 23.37 34.07
C ARG A 936 -14.07 23.68 35.56
N SER A 937 -14.24 24.96 35.90
CA SER A 937 -14.40 25.41 37.28
C SER A 937 -13.32 24.93 38.28
N GLY A 938 -12.09 24.70 37.80
CA GLY A 938 -10.97 24.23 38.64
C GLY A 938 -10.90 22.70 38.83
N GLU A 939 -11.66 21.93 38.06
CA GLU A 939 -11.66 20.46 38.11
C GLU A 939 -11.55 19.84 36.72
N ILE A 940 -11.07 18.60 36.65
CA ILE A 940 -11.00 17.82 35.40
C ILE A 940 -12.38 17.20 35.12
N GLY A 941 -12.98 17.56 33.99
CA GLY A 941 -14.25 17.04 33.50
C GLY A 941 -14.09 16.02 32.38
N ALA A 942 -14.67 14.83 32.55
CA ALA A 942 -14.74 13.78 31.54
C ALA A 942 -16.18 13.60 31.02
N TYR A 943 -16.32 13.31 29.72
CA TYR A 943 -17.60 12.84 29.19
C TYR A 943 -17.72 11.33 29.36
N TYR A 944 -18.76 10.92 30.08
CA TYR A 944 -19.07 9.53 30.44
C TYR A 944 -20.37 9.07 29.75
N ASP A 945 -20.56 7.76 29.56
CA ASP A 945 -21.84 7.15 29.13
C ASP A 945 -22.37 7.64 27.76
N GLY A 946 -21.46 7.81 26.79
CA GLY A 946 -21.83 8.20 25.42
C GLY A 946 -22.29 9.66 25.26
N ARG A 947 -22.13 10.49 26.28
CA ARG A 947 -22.56 11.91 26.29
C ARG A 947 -21.52 12.87 25.71
N ALA A 948 -20.44 12.35 25.15
CA ALA A 948 -19.41 13.16 24.50
C ALA A 948 -19.99 13.84 23.25
N PRO A 949 -19.74 15.15 23.04
CA PRO A 949 -20.13 15.80 21.79
C PRO A 949 -19.55 15.06 20.58
N THR A 950 -20.29 15.02 19.48
CA THR A 950 -19.83 14.37 18.24
C THR A 950 -18.47 14.94 17.81
N GLY A 951 -17.47 14.07 17.64
CA GLY A 951 -16.10 14.46 17.29
C GLY A 951 -15.20 14.87 18.46
N PHE A 952 -15.68 14.79 19.70
CA PHE A 952 -14.90 15.06 20.91
C PHE A 952 -13.98 13.87 21.25
N ILE A 953 -12.69 14.13 21.46
CA ILE A 953 -11.74 13.12 21.94
C ILE A 953 -11.98 12.91 23.43
N THR A 954 -12.24 11.68 23.86
CA THR A 954 -12.47 11.38 25.27
C THR A 954 -11.21 11.59 26.12
N LEU A 955 -11.36 11.79 27.43
CA LEU A 955 -10.23 12.07 28.33
C LEU A 955 -9.18 10.96 28.30
N GLN A 956 -9.61 9.70 28.33
CA GLN A 956 -8.72 8.54 28.26
C GLN A 956 -7.99 8.42 26.91
N ASP A 957 -8.68 8.68 25.80
CA ASP A 957 -8.06 8.62 24.47
C ASP A 957 -7.06 9.76 24.30
N TYR A 958 -7.35 10.94 24.85
CA TYR A 958 -6.43 12.09 24.83
C TYR A 958 -5.14 11.77 25.58
N ILE A 959 -5.24 11.30 26.82
CA ILE A 959 -4.08 10.96 27.64
C ILE A 959 -3.27 9.81 27.01
N TYR A 960 -3.94 8.80 26.43
CA TYR A 960 -3.24 7.71 25.77
C TYR A 960 -2.59 8.14 24.45
N ASN A 961 -3.21 9.03 23.66
CA ASN A 961 -2.57 9.62 22.48
C ASN A 961 -1.32 10.43 22.87
N LYS A 962 -1.33 11.12 24.02
CA LYS A 962 -0.12 11.80 24.54
C LYS A 962 0.99 10.82 24.88
N LEU A 963 0.65 9.67 25.46
CA LEU A 963 1.61 8.59 25.66
C LEU A 963 2.13 8.05 24.32
N LYS A 964 1.28 7.86 23.30
CA LYS A 964 1.71 7.44 21.96
C LYS A 964 2.70 8.42 21.34
N ASP A 965 2.43 9.73 21.46
CA ASP A 965 3.33 10.78 20.98
C ASP A 965 4.68 10.72 21.71
N GLN A 966 4.69 10.54 23.03
CA GLN A 966 5.91 10.36 23.83
C GLN A 966 6.69 9.11 23.43
N LEU A 967 6.01 7.97 23.25
CA LEU A 967 6.64 6.72 22.81
C LEU A 967 7.20 6.85 21.39
N LYS A 968 6.45 7.45 20.46
CA LYS A 968 6.86 7.70 19.07
C LYS A 968 8.08 8.61 19.00
N ALA A 969 8.17 9.62 19.87
CA ALA A 969 9.32 10.51 19.96
C ALA A 969 10.59 9.79 20.45
N ILE A 970 10.45 8.75 21.28
CA ILE A 970 11.56 7.90 21.72
C ILE A 970 11.92 6.88 20.62
N ASN A 971 10.92 6.18 20.08
CA ASN A 971 11.05 5.17 19.04
C ASN A 971 9.73 5.04 18.24
N PRO A 972 9.71 5.39 16.94
CA PRO A 972 8.49 5.33 16.12
C PRO A 972 7.82 3.94 16.05
N ALA A 973 8.57 2.85 16.24
CA ALA A 973 7.99 1.50 16.24
C ALA A 973 7.14 1.20 17.49
N ASP A 974 7.29 1.99 18.57
CA ASP A 974 6.61 1.80 19.85
C ASP A 974 5.31 2.61 19.98
N GLU A 975 4.92 3.39 18.96
CA GLU A 975 3.67 4.20 18.95
C GLU A 975 2.41 3.37 19.30
N HIS A 976 2.40 2.09 18.91
CA HIS A 976 1.29 1.17 19.13
C HIS A 976 1.61 0.07 20.15
N LYS A 977 2.71 0.20 20.89
CA LYS A 977 3.25 -0.84 21.80
C LYS A 977 2.24 -1.36 22.80
N TYR A 978 1.32 -0.51 23.26
CA TYR A 978 0.35 -0.83 24.30
C TYR A 978 -1.11 -0.91 23.80
N ASP A 979 -1.38 -0.95 22.48
CA ASP A 979 -2.76 -0.90 21.96
C ASP A 979 -3.63 -2.05 22.46
N ASP A 980 -3.05 -3.24 22.65
CA ASP A 980 -3.75 -4.42 23.17
C ASP A 980 -3.85 -4.49 24.72
N TYR A 981 -3.16 -3.61 25.46
CA TYR A 981 -3.15 -3.59 26.92
C TYR A 981 -4.46 -3.02 27.47
N TYR A 982 -4.87 -3.48 28.65
CA TYR A 982 -5.84 -2.77 29.47
C TYR A 982 -5.13 -1.62 30.20
N LYS A 983 -5.78 -0.46 30.34
CA LYS A 983 -5.08 0.79 30.69
C LYS A 983 -5.77 1.48 31.86
N ALA A 984 -5.05 1.73 32.95
CA ALA A 984 -5.55 2.47 34.11
C ALA A 984 -4.80 3.80 34.22
N ILE A 985 -5.53 4.90 34.10
CA ILE A 985 -5.00 6.27 34.09
C ILE A 985 -5.24 6.90 35.46
N TYR A 986 -4.16 7.31 36.12
CA TYR A 986 -4.16 7.89 37.45
C TYR A 986 -3.93 9.40 37.35
N LEU A 987 -4.93 10.19 37.72
CA LEU A 987 -4.86 11.64 37.80
C LEU A 987 -4.68 12.06 39.27
N GLY A 988 -3.78 13.02 39.50
CA GLY A 988 -3.54 13.61 40.83
C GLY A 988 -4.33 14.90 41.11
N GLU A 989 -5.07 15.40 40.13
CA GLU A 989 -5.96 16.56 40.25
C GLU A 989 -7.44 16.12 40.35
N ASN A 990 -8.26 16.89 41.10
CA ASN A 990 -9.68 16.58 41.32
C ASN A 990 -10.47 16.61 40.01
N GLY A 991 -11.49 15.75 39.90
CA GLY A 991 -12.33 15.69 38.72
C GLY A 991 -13.49 14.70 38.82
N GLY A 992 -14.19 14.55 37.69
CA GLY A 992 -15.29 13.62 37.54
C GLY A 992 -15.99 13.74 36.20
N TYR A 993 -17.30 13.47 36.17
CA TYR A 993 -18.07 13.47 34.91
C TYR A 993 -18.80 14.80 34.67
N ILE A 994 -18.94 15.16 33.39
CA ILE A 994 -19.71 16.33 32.95
C ILE A 994 -21.18 15.92 32.78
N ASP A 995 -22.08 16.61 33.47
CA ASP A 995 -23.53 16.39 33.34
C ASP A 995 -24.15 17.14 32.14
N SER A 996 -25.46 16.96 31.93
CA SER A 996 -26.21 17.60 30.85
C SER A 996 -26.30 19.12 30.96
N THR A 997 -25.91 19.70 32.09
CA THR A 997 -25.86 21.15 32.33
C THR A 997 -24.45 21.72 32.18
N GLY A 998 -23.45 20.88 31.90
CA GLY A 998 -22.05 21.27 31.72
C GLY A 998 -21.25 21.41 33.02
N ASN A 999 -21.82 20.98 34.16
CA ASN A 999 -21.14 21.00 35.45
C ASN A 999 -20.32 19.71 35.66
N VAL A 1000 -19.18 19.83 36.34
CA VAL A 1000 -18.37 18.70 36.76
C VAL A 1000 -18.92 18.16 38.07
N ASN A 1001 -19.27 16.87 38.10
CA ASN A 1001 -19.69 16.16 39.30
C ASN A 1001 -18.59 15.18 39.67
N GLY A 1002 -18.13 15.24 40.93
CA GLY A 1002 -17.02 14.42 41.43
C GLY A 1002 -17.26 12.92 41.23
N LEU A 1003 -16.21 12.22 40.82
CA LEU A 1003 -16.24 10.78 40.60
C LEU A 1003 -14.90 10.17 41.00
N ASN A 1004 -14.92 9.00 41.65
CA ASN A 1004 -13.68 8.33 42.06
C ASN A 1004 -12.94 7.69 40.86
N GLY A 1005 -13.71 7.20 39.89
CA GLY A 1005 -13.21 6.68 38.62
C GLY A 1005 -14.33 6.15 37.73
N TYR A 1006 -14.00 5.82 36.49
CA TYR A 1006 -14.92 5.18 35.55
C TYR A 1006 -14.21 4.28 34.54
N THR A 1007 -14.97 3.39 33.93
CA THR A 1007 -14.52 2.47 32.88
C THR A 1007 -15.12 2.80 31.51
N LEU A 1008 -14.32 2.77 30.45
CA LEU A 1008 -14.79 2.77 29.07
C LEU A 1008 -13.95 1.82 28.20
N GLY A 1009 -14.55 0.71 27.77
CA GLY A 1009 -13.84 -0.32 27.02
C GLY A 1009 -12.69 -0.93 27.84
N LYS A 1010 -11.45 -0.81 27.34
CA LYS A 1010 -10.23 -1.27 28.02
C LYS A 1010 -9.56 -0.19 28.89
N TYR A 1011 -10.19 0.97 29.07
CA TYR A 1011 -9.65 2.08 29.86
C TYR A 1011 -10.39 2.23 31.18
N VAL A 1012 -9.62 2.53 32.23
CA VAL A 1012 -10.11 3.02 33.52
C VAL A 1012 -9.46 4.36 33.79
N VAL A 1013 -10.23 5.36 34.19
CA VAL A 1013 -9.73 6.69 34.59
C VAL A 1013 -10.03 6.89 36.07
N LEU A 1014 -9.04 7.34 36.83
CA LEU A 1014 -9.09 7.43 38.29
C LEU A 1014 -8.67 8.81 38.77
N PHE A 1015 -9.48 9.37 39.67
CA PHE A 1015 -9.26 10.67 40.29
C PHE A 1015 -8.70 10.53 41.73
N PRO A 1016 -8.22 11.60 42.37
CA PRO A 1016 -7.57 11.55 43.67
C PRO A 1016 -8.43 11.01 44.80
N THR A 1017 -9.76 11.13 44.71
CA THR A 1017 -10.73 10.69 45.72
C THR A 1017 -10.97 9.18 45.73
N LYS A 1018 -10.33 8.45 44.83
CA LYS A 1018 -10.38 6.98 44.78
C LYS A 1018 -9.91 6.35 46.09
N ASN A 1019 -10.53 5.24 46.45
CA ASN A 1019 -9.94 4.31 47.43
C ASN A 1019 -9.03 3.31 46.72
N ASP A 1020 -8.22 2.56 47.47
CA ASP A 1020 -7.25 1.62 46.90
C ASP A 1020 -7.91 0.59 45.96
N GLN A 1021 -9.19 0.25 46.20
CA GLN A 1021 -9.95 -0.78 45.49
C GLN A 1021 -10.69 -0.30 44.25
N THR A 1022 -10.76 1.03 44.03
CA THR A 1022 -11.58 1.63 42.95
C THR A 1022 -11.06 1.20 41.58
N ALA A 1023 -9.75 1.19 41.37
CA ALA A 1023 -9.18 0.76 40.09
C ALA A 1023 -9.53 -0.68 39.76
N ALA A 1024 -9.37 -1.60 40.72
CA ALA A 1024 -9.66 -3.01 40.53
C ALA A 1024 -11.15 -3.28 40.29
N HIS A 1025 -12.03 -2.55 40.98
CA HIS A 1025 -13.48 -2.60 40.75
C HIS A 1025 -13.84 -2.21 39.31
N GLU A 1026 -13.42 -1.01 38.90
CA GLU A 1026 -13.68 -0.47 37.56
C GLU A 1026 -13.12 -1.39 36.48
N PHE A 1027 -11.90 -1.87 36.65
CA PHE A 1027 -11.23 -2.73 35.69
C PHE A 1027 -11.97 -4.06 35.46
N LEU A 1028 -12.62 -4.62 36.48
CA LEU A 1028 -13.41 -5.84 36.34
C LEU A 1028 -14.62 -5.67 35.42
N HIS A 1029 -15.15 -4.46 35.24
CA HIS A 1029 -16.17 -4.19 34.22
C HIS A 1029 -15.62 -4.41 32.80
N SER A 1030 -14.32 -4.17 32.55
CA SER A 1030 -13.66 -4.50 31.29
C SER A 1030 -13.52 -6.01 31.03
N PHE A 1031 -13.80 -6.86 32.01
CA PHE A 1031 -13.88 -8.33 31.89
C PHE A 1031 -15.33 -8.83 31.82
N ASN A 1032 -16.27 -7.97 31.41
CA ASN A 1032 -17.71 -8.24 31.27
C ASN A 1032 -18.39 -8.66 32.59
N LEU A 1033 -17.93 -8.15 33.72
CA LEU A 1033 -18.55 -8.41 35.00
C LEU A 1033 -19.41 -7.21 35.44
N PRO A 1034 -20.73 -7.36 35.63
CA PRO A 1034 -21.60 -6.29 36.12
C PRO A 1034 -21.60 -6.19 37.65
N HIS A 1035 -22.16 -5.09 38.17
CA HIS A 1035 -22.36 -4.96 39.61
C HIS A 1035 -23.18 -6.11 40.19
N SER A 1036 -22.89 -6.50 41.43
CA SER A 1036 -23.60 -7.60 42.10
C SER A 1036 -25.09 -7.33 42.30
N PHE A 1037 -25.51 -6.07 42.29
CA PHE A 1037 -26.89 -5.61 42.43
C PHE A 1037 -27.58 -5.27 41.10
N THR A 1038 -26.91 -5.49 39.97
CA THR A 1038 -27.49 -5.32 38.63
C THR A 1038 -28.49 -6.44 38.35
N ASN A 1039 -29.66 -6.10 37.79
CA ASN A 1039 -30.63 -7.08 37.32
C ASN A 1039 -30.16 -7.71 35.99
N LYS A 1040 -30.48 -8.99 35.76
CA LYS A 1040 -30.23 -9.65 34.46
C LYS A 1040 -30.90 -8.92 33.30
N GLU A 1041 -32.00 -8.24 33.56
CA GLU A 1041 -32.73 -7.39 32.60
C GLU A 1041 -31.98 -6.10 32.24
N ALA A 1042 -31.07 -5.63 33.08
CA ALA A 1042 -30.20 -4.48 32.82
C ALA A 1042 -28.93 -4.89 32.07
N ASP A 1043 -28.31 -6.00 32.48
CA ASP A 1043 -27.17 -6.61 31.81
C ASP A 1043 -27.34 -8.12 31.79
N SER A 1044 -27.37 -8.71 30.59
CA SER A 1044 -27.42 -10.17 30.41
C SER A 1044 -26.27 -10.91 31.09
N ASN A 1045 -25.17 -10.21 31.41
CA ASN A 1045 -24.06 -10.76 32.16
C ASN A 1045 -24.30 -10.88 33.67
N ALA A 1046 -25.32 -10.21 34.22
CA ALA A 1046 -25.67 -10.23 35.64
C ALA A 1046 -26.48 -11.51 35.93
N LEU A 1047 -25.76 -12.62 36.14
CA LEU A 1047 -26.39 -13.93 36.33
C LEU A 1047 -27.29 -13.98 37.58
N PHE A 1048 -26.90 -13.26 38.64
CA PHE A 1048 -27.61 -13.20 39.92
C PHE A 1048 -27.56 -11.77 40.48
N THR A 1049 -28.66 -11.35 41.10
CA THR A 1049 -28.79 -10.03 41.73
C THR A 1049 -28.83 -10.19 43.25
N PHE A 1050 -27.93 -9.48 43.92
CA PHE A 1050 -27.80 -9.42 45.36
C PHE A 1050 -28.13 -8.02 45.87
N GLN A 1051 -28.63 -7.93 47.10
CA GLN A 1051 -28.87 -6.66 47.75
C GLN A 1051 -27.55 -5.88 47.93
N TYR A 1052 -27.58 -4.62 47.53
CA TYR A 1052 -26.47 -3.68 47.60
C TYR A 1052 -25.82 -3.60 49.00
N ALA A 1053 -24.49 -3.54 49.03
CA ALA A 1053 -23.64 -3.39 50.21
C ALA A 1053 -23.83 -4.50 51.26
N LYS A 1054 -24.20 -5.71 50.84
CA LYS A 1054 -24.36 -6.88 51.71
C LYS A 1054 -23.34 -7.99 51.45
N THR A 1055 -22.52 -7.86 50.43
CA THR A 1055 -21.56 -8.89 50.01
C THR A 1055 -20.13 -8.34 50.06
N GLU A 1056 -19.17 -9.23 50.30
CA GLU A 1056 -17.74 -8.93 50.20
C GLU A 1056 -17.21 -9.03 48.76
N ASN A 1057 -18.10 -9.12 47.77
CA ASN A 1057 -17.78 -9.20 46.36
C ASN A 1057 -17.18 -7.88 45.84
N LEU A 1058 -16.13 -7.92 45.02
CA LEU A 1058 -15.50 -6.70 44.51
C LEU A 1058 -16.46 -5.81 43.70
N LEU A 1059 -17.48 -6.38 43.06
CA LEU A 1059 -18.48 -5.64 42.27
C LEU A 1059 -19.71 -5.19 43.07
N ASP A 1060 -19.67 -5.36 44.39
CA ASP A 1060 -20.59 -4.71 45.31
C ASP A 1060 -20.00 -3.36 45.73
N TYR A 1061 -20.40 -2.30 45.00
CA TYR A 1061 -19.93 -0.91 45.10
C TYR A 1061 -19.46 -0.53 46.52
N SER A 1062 -18.19 -0.13 46.65
CA SER A 1062 -17.50 0.00 47.94
C SER A 1062 -17.42 1.43 48.50
N HIS A 1063 -17.55 2.45 47.68
CA HIS A 1063 -17.27 3.84 48.05
C HIS A 1063 -18.24 4.51 49.05
N TYR A 1064 -19.39 3.91 49.37
CA TYR A 1064 -20.35 4.46 50.35
C TYR A 1064 -20.31 3.79 51.74
N ILE A 1065 -19.55 2.71 51.93
CA ILE A 1065 -19.37 2.06 53.23
C ILE A 1065 -17.90 1.68 53.47
N PRO A 1066 -17.38 1.79 54.71
CA PRO A 1066 -15.94 1.63 55.00
C PRO A 1066 -15.44 0.17 55.01
N GLU A 1067 -16.18 -0.75 54.39
CA GLU A 1067 -15.91 -2.19 54.43
C GLU A 1067 -15.13 -2.63 53.19
N THR A 1068 -14.11 -3.46 53.38
CA THR A 1068 -13.24 -3.94 52.30
C THR A 1068 -13.95 -4.99 51.45
N ARG A 1069 -13.86 -4.89 50.12
CA ARG A 1069 -14.31 -5.97 49.20
C ARG A 1069 -13.15 -6.82 48.76
N TYR A 1070 -13.32 -8.13 48.68
CA TYR A 1070 -12.17 -9.00 48.45
C TYR A 1070 -12.42 -10.31 47.71
N ASN A 1071 -13.66 -10.61 47.38
CA ASN A 1071 -14.03 -11.88 46.79
C ASN A 1071 -14.56 -11.72 45.36
N LEU A 1072 -14.32 -12.75 44.53
CA LEU A 1072 -15.05 -12.99 43.29
C LEU A 1072 -15.71 -14.36 43.37
N TRP A 1073 -16.92 -14.49 42.81
CA TRP A 1073 -17.62 -15.77 42.75
C TRP A 1073 -17.10 -16.66 41.62
N LYS A 1074 -17.31 -17.97 41.72
CA LYS A 1074 -16.85 -18.94 40.71
C LYS A 1074 -17.36 -18.62 39.30
N TRP A 1075 -18.60 -18.18 39.17
CA TRP A 1075 -19.15 -17.77 37.87
C TRP A 1075 -18.48 -16.49 37.33
N GLN A 1076 -18.04 -15.58 38.20
CA GLN A 1076 -17.24 -14.41 37.81
C GLN A 1076 -15.81 -14.80 37.44
N TRP A 1077 -15.22 -15.82 38.09
CA TRP A 1077 -13.92 -16.37 37.68
C TRP A 1077 -13.98 -16.87 36.23
N ILE A 1078 -15.01 -17.63 35.88
CA ILE A 1078 -15.22 -18.16 34.53
C ILE A 1078 -15.36 -17.01 33.53
N LYS A 1079 -16.24 -16.04 33.80
CA LYS A 1079 -16.46 -14.91 32.89
C LYS A 1079 -15.23 -14.03 32.71
N ALA A 1080 -14.54 -13.72 33.80
CA ALA A 1080 -13.33 -12.91 33.73
C ALA A 1080 -12.25 -13.61 32.89
N ASN A 1081 -12.09 -14.93 33.08
CA ASN A 1081 -11.11 -15.72 32.34
C ASN A 1081 -11.45 -15.85 30.86
N GLU A 1082 -12.72 -16.09 30.53
CA GLU A 1082 -13.22 -16.17 29.14
C GLU A 1082 -13.15 -14.83 28.39
N SER A 1083 -13.15 -13.70 29.10
CA SER A 1083 -13.04 -12.38 28.48
C SER A 1083 -11.63 -12.04 27.96
N ILE A 1084 -10.61 -12.83 28.33
CA ILE A 1084 -9.24 -12.71 27.84
C ILE A 1084 -9.01 -13.72 26.72
N ILE A 1085 -8.97 -13.20 25.48
CA ILE A 1085 -8.77 -13.99 24.25
C ILE A 1085 -7.36 -14.56 24.21
#